data_AF-A0A0D1DYM2-F1
#
_entry.id   AF-A0A0D1DYM2-F1
#
_cell.length_a   1.000
_cell.length_b   1.000
_cell.length_c   1.000
_cell.angle_alpha   90.00
_cell.angle_beta   90.00
_cell.angle_gamma   90.00
#
_symmetry.space_group_name_H-M   'P 1'
#
loop_
_entity.id
_entity.type
_entity.pdbx_description
1 polymer ?
#
loop_
_entity_poly.entity_id
_entity_poly.type
_entity_poly.pdbx_seq_one_letter_code
_entity_poly.pdbx_strand_id
1 'polypeptide(L)'
;MSKDRGKKRARGETPPVGPETASAPPPVDREQLIRNAPFHPANDSPRTKKAKDSVNKLKQLNIWVSIQLNHSKLCIPEDPLFDFFVNRMVQDIRDSQTELRGIIPEFKSMTAKSRLKTVIRNVYSNLAAKIASYSDMDEALSLVLVHVAHSLPTPMLSTQDIEANVRFSAQFGRDYYGNAPERFPQFVTEHDQMFNELDPDKGEIYLRGTAIVQSSGTGKSRMVYECRHRTPLLYVCIRPISADGSAMQGYPLPDRGVRAFFEEAQMTHKNLYDLQIACFLGAWFSVLAQRLAERPTQQQKHECLMQLNHLDKNAGENPQRTDFFQTISELAFETLKVADRRSNDQKDYDPLFDCYIRPPLHRLESEMSGIIAHMQSLNPHNIASPTPPVLVAFDECVELNVDGVDKVNNPLNSLRRAWNYISRLQSSARTPTFWLVLISTSSDAACLLQDTRSKTSMSVRLSGPPPTFFGVGLDALLAEQPALSRASEASADSHIIHYGRPLWKTFSPKKLWRMAKFKLTCSEDFSIYKAAHCFSVLASRLALTLSPTESPHSALFARQKQFVDSTVDCHMRIVTRVTSEGVMHVESPSEPVLAIAASNIMLAPYLQSAEKARGYTYADILKKFQQECLLDPAVPLMMSSFGELASRIILMAACDAVQRKRIEQPKPKESSDTQHVGASIYAKPVPLESVLENLADLDEANRTALRQRLEDVYDAGSRTERHAIPFRDQ
;
A
#
# COMPACT_ATOMS: atom_id res chain seq x y z
N MET A 1 -60.24 34.11 23.25
CA MET A 1 -61.17 35.20 22.85
C MET A 1 -61.92 34.76 21.57
N SER A 2 -63.05 35.40 21.23
CA SER A 2 -63.96 35.17 20.07
C SER A 2 -63.36 34.54 18.79
N LYS A 3 -64.01 33.57 18.12
CA LYS A 3 -65.18 33.68 17.18
C LYS A 3 -64.87 34.56 15.95
N ASP A 4 -65.18 34.23 14.68
CA ASP A 4 -66.29 33.45 14.07
C ASP A 4 -65.82 32.64 12.81
N ARG A 5 -66.38 31.48 12.43
CA ARG A 5 -67.62 31.14 11.65
C ARG A 5 -67.71 31.79 10.23
N GLY A 6 -68.12 31.11 9.14
CA GLY A 6 -68.60 29.74 8.85
C GLY A 6 -68.51 29.46 7.32
N LYS A 7 -69.17 28.50 6.64
CA LYS A 7 -70.33 27.61 6.97
C LYS A 7 -70.54 26.56 5.83
N LYS A 8 -70.83 25.28 6.17
CA LYS A 8 -71.63 24.23 5.44
C LYS A 8 -71.40 23.97 3.92
N ARG A 9 -71.17 22.72 3.46
CA ARG A 9 -72.13 21.58 3.25
C ARG A 9 -71.31 20.30 2.85
N ALA A 10 -71.78 19.04 2.74
CA ALA A 10 -73.10 18.39 2.93
C ALA A 10 -72.99 16.92 3.48
N ARG A 11 -73.21 15.89 2.64
CA ARG A 11 -73.16 14.41 2.84
C ARG A 11 -73.13 13.70 1.47
N GLY A 12 -72.65 12.46 1.41
CA GLY A 12 -72.88 11.47 0.33
C GLY A 12 -72.26 10.11 0.68
N GLU A 13 -72.98 9.00 0.46
CA GLU A 13 -72.63 7.65 0.94
C GLU A 13 -72.37 6.65 -0.21
N THR A 14 -71.43 5.70 -0.02
CA THR A 14 -71.25 4.42 -0.79
C THR A 14 -70.93 4.52 -2.30
N PRO A 15 -70.47 3.46 -3.02
CA PRO A 15 -70.29 2.03 -2.66
C PRO A 15 -68.84 1.49 -2.88
N PRO A 16 -68.54 0.18 -2.68
CA PRO A 16 -67.19 -0.37 -2.85
C PRO A 16 -66.89 -0.80 -4.30
N VAL A 17 -65.60 -0.76 -4.68
CA VAL A 17 -65.07 -1.35 -5.92
C VAL A 17 -64.02 -2.41 -5.54
N GLY A 18 -64.04 -3.55 -6.23
CA GLY A 18 -63.23 -4.73 -5.91
C GLY A 18 -61.73 -4.59 -6.24
N PRO A 19 -60.93 -5.62 -5.93
CA PRO A 19 -59.49 -5.58 -6.16
C PRO A 19 -59.17 -5.70 -7.66
N GLU A 20 -58.64 -4.63 -8.25
CA GLU A 20 -57.97 -4.75 -9.55
C GLU A 20 -56.69 -5.56 -9.39
N THR A 21 -56.59 -6.62 -10.19
CA THR A 21 -55.42 -7.50 -10.24
C THR A 21 -54.22 -6.72 -10.79
N ALA A 22 -53.24 -6.44 -9.93
CA ALA A 22 -51.95 -5.92 -10.36
C ALA A 22 -51.29 -6.93 -11.32
N SER A 23 -51.22 -6.59 -12.61
CA SER A 23 -50.49 -7.38 -13.59
C SER A 23 -49.03 -7.48 -13.15
N ALA A 24 -48.53 -8.71 -12.99
CA ALA A 24 -47.11 -8.93 -12.79
C ALA A 24 -46.31 -8.36 -13.99
N PRO A 25 -45.13 -7.77 -13.77
CA PRO A 25 -44.23 -7.43 -14.86
C PRO A 25 -43.81 -8.72 -15.60
N PRO A 26 -43.58 -8.67 -16.93
CA PRO A 26 -43.20 -9.85 -17.69
C PRO A 26 -41.88 -10.42 -17.15
N PRO A 27 -41.72 -11.76 -17.13
CA PRO A 27 -40.50 -12.39 -16.66
C PRO A 27 -39.33 -11.96 -17.54
N VAL A 28 -38.36 -11.26 -16.95
CA VAL A 28 -37.10 -10.95 -17.62
C VAL A 28 -36.38 -12.28 -17.91
N ASP A 29 -36.18 -12.58 -19.18
CA ASP A 29 -35.58 -13.82 -19.66
C ASP A 29 -34.11 -13.92 -19.24
N ARG A 30 -33.90 -14.53 -18.05
CA ARG A 30 -32.58 -14.70 -17.42
C ARG A 30 -31.59 -15.46 -18.31
N GLU A 31 -32.05 -16.28 -19.25
CA GLU A 31 -31.15 -17.07 -20.10
C GLU A 31 -30.47 -16.23 -21.19
N GLN A 32 -31.11 -15.16 -21.69
CA GLN A 32 -30.52 -14.29 -22.72
C GLN A 32 -29.39 -13.41 -22.16
N LEU A 33 -29.50 -12.97 -20.90
CA LEU A 33 -28.44 -12.24 -20.20
C LEU A 33 -27.18 -13.10 -19.94
N ILE A 34 -27.34 -14.42 -19.82
CA ILE A 34 -26.23 -15.35 -19.54
C ILE A 34 -25.44 -15.68 -20.82
N ARG A 35 -26.10 -15.82 -21.98
CA ARG A 35 -25.42 -16.20 -23.24
C ARG A 35 -24.47 -15.15 -23.81
N ASN A 36 -24.66 -13.86 -23.48
CA ASN A 36 -23.91 -12.74 -24.05
C ASN A 36 -22.82 -12.16 -23.13
N ALA A 37 -22.58 -12.74 -21.94
CA ALA A 37 -21.63 -12.20 -20.98
C ALA A 37 -20.17 -12.31 -21.48
N PRO A 38 -19.35 -11.24 -21.42
CA PRO A 38 -17.98 -11.24 -21.95
C PRO A 38 -16.96 -12.11 -21.18
N PHE A 39 -17.40 -12.75 -20.09
CA PHE A 39 -16.58 -13.62 -19.24
C PHE A 39 -17.28 -14.98 -19.06
N HIS A 40 -16.90 -15.95 -19.90
CA HIS A 40 -17.31 -17.36 -19.82
C HIS A 40 -16.52 -18.11 -18.72
N PRO A 41 -17.06 -19.22 -18.17
CA PRO A 41 -16.34 -20.06 -17.20
C PRO A 41 -15.04 -20.64 -17.78
N ALA A 42 -13.95 -20.60 -17.00
CA ALA A 42 -12.56 -20.70 -17.46
C ALA A 42 -12.04 -22.11 -17.81
N ASN A 43 -12.90 -22.98 -18.36
CA ASN A 43 -12.45 -24.23 -18.98
C ASN A 43 -11.52 -23.94 -20.18
N ASP A 44 -11.69 -22.79 -20.85
CA ASP A 44 -10.76 -22.23 -21.84
C ASP A 44 -10.06 -20.96 -21.31
N SER A 45 -9.22 -21.09 -20.28
CA SER A 45 -8.33 -19.99 -19.87
C SER A 45 -7.36 -19.62 -21.01
N PRO A 46 -6.82 -18.38 -21.06
CA PRO A 46 -5.85 -17.98 -22.09
C PRO A 46 -4.65 -18.92 -22.21
N ARG A 47 -4.17 -19.48 -21.09
CA ARG A 47 -3.12 -20.51 -21.06
C ARG A 47 -3.59 -21.87 -21.56
N THR A 48 -4.85 -22.25 -21.32
CA THR A 48 -5.45 -23.48 -21.86
C THR A 48 -5.54 -23.39 -23.39
N LYS A 49 -6.00 -22.25 -23.91
CA LYS A 49 -6.00 -21.95 -25.35
C LYS A 49 -4.59 -21.97 -25.94
N LYS A 50 -3.65 -21.23 -25.34
CA LYS A 50 -2.24 -21.21 -25.77
C LYS A 50 -1.58 -22.59 -25.72
N ALA A 51 -1.93 -23.44 -24.75
CA ALA A 51 -1.47 -24.82 -24.68
C ALA A 51 -1.99 -25.65 -25.85
N LYS A 52 -3.31 -25.62 -26.13
CA LYS A 52 -3.92 -26.27 -27.31
C LYS A 52 -3.25 -25.79 -28.61
N ASP A 53 -3.09 -24.48 -28.78
CA ASP A 53 -2.44 -23.87 -29.95
C ASP A 53 -0.93 -24.25 -30.11
N SER A 54 -0.28 -24.65 -29.01
CA SER A 54 1.16 -24.98 -28.98
C SER A 54 1.45 -26.48 -29.14
N VAL A 55 0.52 -27.38 -28.79
CA VAL A 55 0.72 -28.85 -28.77
C VAL A 55 1.44 -29.37 -30.02
N ASN A 56 0.91 -29.06 -31.20
CA ASN A 56 1.44 -29.60 -32.46
C ASN A 56 2.86 -29.11 -32.79
N LYS A 57 3.27 -27.94 -32.27
CA LYS A 57 4.64 -27.43 -32.41
C LYS A 57 5.56 -28.06 -31.36
N LEU A 58 5.08 -28.21 -30.12
CA LEU A 58 5.84 -28.82 -29.03
C LEU A 58 6.16 -30.30 -29.30
N LYS A 59 5.23 -31.04 -29.93
CA LYS A 59 5.44 -32.44 -30.39
C LYS A 59 6.56 -32.61 -31.42
N GLN A 60 7.04 -31.53 -32.04
CA GLN A 60 8.16 -31.54 -32.98
C GLN A 60 9.53 -31.36 -32.30
N LEU A 61 9.57 -31.13 -30.99
CA LEU A 61 10.82 -31.01 -30.23
C LEU A 61 11.50 -32.37 -30.07
N ASN A 62 12.81 -32.43 -30.31
CA ASN A 62 13.60 -33.66 -30.17
C ASN A 62 13.51 -34.28 -28.76
N ILE A 63 13.29 -33.46 -27.74
CA ILE A 63 13.15 -33.88 -26.34
C ILE A 63 11.72 -34.24 -25.92
N TRP A 64 10.71 -34.10 -26.79
CA TRP A 64 9.29 -34.21 -26.40
C TRP A 64 8.99 -35.53 -25.69
N VAL A 65 9.48 -36.65 -26.23
CA VAL A 65 9.34 -37.99 -25.64
C VAL A 65 9.97 -38.09 -24.24
N SER A 66 11.09 -37.40 -23.99
CA SER A 66 11.74 -37.36 -22.67
C SER A 66 10.93 -36.55 -21.67
N ILE A 67 10.45 -35.36 -22.08
CA ILE A 67 9.57 -34.56 -21.22
C ILE A 67 8.27 -35.33 -20.93
N GLN A 68 7.67 -36.00 -21.91
CA GLN A 68 6.45 -36.79 -21.77
C GLN A 68 6.64 -37.97 -20.80
N LEU A 69 7.78 -38.67 -20.87
CA LEU A 69 8.15 -39.70 -19.89
C LEU A 69 8.21 -39.11 -18.47
N ASN A 70 8.92 -37.99 -18.29
CA ASN A 70 9.01 -37.31 -16.99
C ASN A 70 7.63 -36.83 -16.50
N HIS A 71 6.79 -36.29 -17.38
CA HIS A 71 5.43 -35.84 -17.08
C HIS A 71 4.56 -36.96 -16.53
N SER A 72 4.54 -38.13 -17.20
CA SER A 72 3.77 -39.30 -16.76
C SER A 72 4.07 -39.74 -15.32
N LYS A 73 5.28 -39.46 -14.83
CA LYS A 73 5.73 -39.74 -13.46
C LYS A 73 5.43 -38.60 -12.49
N LEU A 74 5.56 -37.35 -12.94
CA LEU A 74 5.22 -36.17 -12.16
C LEU A 74 3.72 -35.98 -11.93
N CYS A 75 2.87 -36.66 -12.71
CA CYS A 75 1.43 -36.79 -12.43
C CYS A 75 1.12 -37.65 -11.20
N ILE A 76 2.11 -38.29 -10.57
CA ILE A 76 1.98 -39.08 -9.34
C ILE A 76 2.82 -38.39 -8.24
N PRO A 77 2.24 -37.48 -7.43
CA PRO A 77 2.99 -36.72 -6.43
C PRO A 77 3.62 -37.59 -5.32
N GLU A 78 3.10 -38.79 -5.15
CA GLU A 78 3.50 -39.78 -4.15
C GLU A 78 4.65 -40.70 -4.63
N ASP A 79 5.10 -40.58 -5.89
CA ASP A 79 6.22 -41.36 -6.42
C ASP A 79 7.52 -41.05 -5.63
N PRO A 80 8.20 -42.04 -5.03
CA PRO A 80 9.47 -41.84 -4.33
C PRO A 80 10.57 -41.21 -5.20
N LEU A 81 10.45 -41.30 -6.52
CA LEU A 81 11.35 -40.73 -7.52
C LEU A 81 10.85 -39.38 -8.08
N PHE A 82 9.78 -38.79 -7.55
CA PHE A 82 9.27 -37.48 -7.99
C PHE A 82 10.38 -36.43 -8.10
N ASP A 83 11.25 -36.33 -7.08
CA ASP A 83 12.42 -35.42 -7.09
C ASP A 83 13.41 -35.68 -8.23
N PHE A 84 13.61 -36.94 -8.60
CA PHE A 84 14.45 -37.35 -9.72
C PHE A 84 13.82 -36.93 -11.07
N PHE A 85 12.52 -37.16 -11.24
CA PHE A 85 11.80 -36.75 -12.46
C PHE A 85 11.68 -35.23 -12.60
N VAL A 86 11.52 -34.47 -11.50
CA VAL A 86 11.60 -33.00 -11.55
C VAL A 86 13.01 -32.60 -12.02
N ASN A 87 14.07 -33.19 -11.46
CA ASN A 87 15.45 -32.87 -11.85
C ASN A 87 15.76 -33.20 -13.32
N ARG A 88 15.14 -34.25 -13.89
CA ARG A 88 15.22 -34.56 -15.33
C ARG A 88 14.42 -33.57 -16.17
N MET A 89 13.15 -33.30 -15.84
CA MET A 89 12.34 -32.30 -16.57
C MET A 89 12.98 -30.91 -16.56
N VAL A 90 13.63 -30.52 -15.45
CA VAL A 90 14.47 -29.31 -15.34
C VAL A 90 15.64 -29.34 -16.32
N GLN A 91 16.26 -30.50 -16.55
CA GLN A 91 17.39 -30.64 -17.47
C GLN A 91 16.91 -30.57 -18.93
N ASP A 92 15.89 -31.35 -19.27
CA ASP A 92 15.27 -31.37 -20.61
C ASP A 92 14.82 -29.95 -21.05
N ILE A 93 14.08 -29.23 -20.19
CA ILE A 93 13.64 -27.85 -20.47
C ILE A 93 14.82 -26.89 -20.68
N ARG A 94 15.94 -27.09 -19.98
CA ARG A 94 17.14 -26.27 -20.15
C ARG A 94 17.85 -26.55 -21.46
N ASP A 95 17.92 -27.81 -21.86
CA ASP A 95 18.71 -28.23 -23.01
C ASP A 95 18.02 -27.85 -24.34
N SER A 96 16.68 -27.81 -24.39
CA SER A 96 15.91 -27.21 -25.51
C SER A 96 15.37 -25.80 -25.25
N GLN A 97 15.98 -24.99 -24.36
CA GLN A 97 15.45 -23.64 -24.05
C GLN A 97 15.22 -22.79 -25.32
N THR A 98 16.15 -22.83 -26.28
CA THR A 98 16.07 -22.03 -27.51
C THR A 98 14.89 -22.44 -28.39
N GLU A 99 14.63 -23.74 -28.50
CA GLU A 99 13.51 -24.29 -29.28
C GLU A 99 12.17 -24.02 -28.58
N LEU A 100 12.10 -24.27 -27.26
CA LEU A 100 10.95 -23.97 -26.42
C LEU A 100 10.58 -22.48 -26.46
N ARG A 101 11.57 -21.58 -26.45
CA ARG A 101 11.37 -20.13 -26.61
C ARG A 101 10.79 -19.75 -27.98
N GLY A 102 11.07 -20.53 -29.03
CA GLY A 102 10.47 -20.34 -30.35
C GLY A 102 8.96 -20.63 -30.41
N ILE A 103 8.46 -21.43 -29.46
CA ILE A 103 7.05 -21.86 -29.39
C ILE A 103 6.30 -21.10 -28.28
N ILE A 104 6.93 -20.98 -27.10
CA ILE A 104 6.44 -20.32 -25.89
C ILE A 104 7.48 -19.23 -25.52
N PRO A 105 7.32 -17.98 -25.99
CA PRO A 105 8.32 -16.91 -25.84
C PRO A 105 8.74 -16.60 -24.40
N GLU A 106 7.91 -16.94 -23.41
CA GLU A 106 8.13 -16.70 -22.00
C GLU A 106 9.33 -17.48 -21.42
N PHE A 107 9.81 -18.54 -22.09
CA PHE A 107 11.08 -19.21 -21.74
C PHE A 107 12.35 -18.36 -21.99
N LYS A 108 12.20 -17.11 -22.47
CA LYS A 108 13.29 -16.13 -22.62
C LYS A 108 14.04 -15.82 -21.32
N SER A 109 13.42 -15.97 -20.15
CA SER A 109 13.95 -15.59 -18.83
C SER A 109 14.43 -16.77 -17.96
N MET A 110 14.98 -17.83 -18.57
CA MET A 110 15.29 -19.06 -17.84
C MET A 110 16.29 -18.85 -16.67
N THR A 111 15.86 -19.25 -15.47
CA THR A 111 16.55 -18.97 -14.20
C THR A 111 17.44 -20.14 -13.74
N ALA A 112 18.06 -20.00 -12.56
CA ALA A 112 18.90 -21.04 -11.96
C ALA A 112 18.18 -22.38 -11.79
N LYS A 113 18.93 -23.50 -11.83
CA LYS A 113 18.40 -24.89 -11.80
C LYS A 113 17.44 -25.13 -10.62
N SER A 114 17.75 -24.59 -9.44
CA SER A 114 16.94 -24.67 -8.24
C SER A 114 15.59 -23.94 -8.36
N ARG A 115 15.53 -22.79 -9.03
CA ARG A 115 14.28 -22.05 -9.25
C ARG A 115 13.35 -22.78 -10.21
N LEU A 116 13.86 -23.24 -11.36
CA LEU A 116 13.07 -24.04 -12.30
C LEU A 116 12.55 -25.33 -11.66
N LYS A 117 13.34 -25.98 -10.78
CA LYS A 117 12.89 -27.11 -9.96
C LYS A 117 11.68 -26.73 -9.11
N THR A 118 11.75 -25.65 -8.33
CA THR A 118 10.66 -25.18 -7.47
C THR A 118 9.40 -24.82 -8.27
N VAL A 119 9.55 -24.11 -9.39
CA VAL A 119 8.43 -23.76 -10.28
C VAL A 119 7.70 -25.00 -10.79
N ILE A 120 8.43 -26.01 -11.27
CA ILE A 120 7.83 -27.25 -11.78
C ILE A 120 7.03 -27.95 -10.68
N ARG A 121 7.57 -28.10 -9.45
CA ARG A 121 6.82 -28.69 -8.32
C ARG A 121 5.49 -27.96 -8.08
N ASN A 122 5.54 -26.63 -8.02
CA ASN A 122 4.38 -25.80 -7.74
C ASN A 122 3.33 -25.92 -8.85
N VAL A 123 3.74 -25.99 -10.12
CA VAL A 123 2.83 -26.17 -11.25
C VAL A 123 2.12 -27.53 -11.19
N TYR A 124 2.84 -28.64 -10.98
CA TYR A 124 2.20 -29.96 -10.84
C TYR A 124 1.26 -30.04 -9.63
N SER A 125 1.66 -29.49 -8.49
CA SER A 125 0.83 -29.45 -7.28
C SER A 125 -0.46 -28.63 -7.49
N ASN A 126 -0.34 -27.43 -8.07
CA ASN A 126 -1.48 -26.54 -8.31
C ASN A 126 -2.42 -27.05 -9.41
N LEU A 127 -1.90 -27.75 -10.42
CA LEU A 127 -2.68 -28.24 -11.56
C LEU A 127 -3.13 -29.69 -11.45
N ALA A 128 -2.80 -30.44 -10.38
CA ALA A 128 -3.01 -31.89 -10.29
C ALA A 128 -4.41 -32.35 -10.73
N ALA A 129 -5.47 -31.74 -10.19
CA ALA A 129 -6.86 -32.05 -10.56
C ALA A 129 -7.20 -31.70 -12.03
N LYS A 130 -6.61 -30.63 -12.57
CA LYS A 130 -6.83 -30.21 -13.96
C LYS A 130 -6.04 -31.10 -14.93
N ILE A 131 -4.81 -31.49 -14.61
CA ILE A 131 -4.01 -32.47 -15.36
C ILE A 131 -4.76 -33.80 -15.45
N ALA A 132 -5.30 -34.29 -14.32
CA ALA A 132 -6.08 -35.53 -14.27
C ALA A 132 -7.40 -35.49 -15.08
N SER A 133 -7.89 -34.32 -15.48
CA SER A 133 -9.08 -34.19 -16.33
C SER A 133 -8.82 -34.29 -17.84
N TYR A 134 -7.56 -34.27 -18.29
CA TYR A 134 -7.21 -34.43 -19.71
C TYR A 134 -7.14 -35.91 -20.10
N SER A 135 -7.78 -36.25 -21.22
CA SER A 135 -7.62 -37.55 -21.89
C SER A 135 -6.37 -37.63 -22.76
N ASP A 136 -5.84 -36.50 -23.24
CA ASP A 136 -4.59 -36.43 -24.01
C ASP A 136 -3.42 -35.95 -23.14
N MET A 137 -2.39 -36.79 -23.05
CA MET A 137 -1.16 -36.51 -22.32
C MET A 137 -0.35 -35.35 -22.94
N ASP A 138 -0.44 -35.15 -24.26
CA ASP A 138 0.26 -34.06 -24.94
C ASP A 138 -0.38 -32.69 -24.62
N GLU A 139 -1.71 -32.62 -24.54
CA GLU A 139 -2.43 -31.41 -24.09
C GLU A 139 -2.12 -31.10 -22.62
N ALA A 140 -2.16 -32.11 -21.75
CA ALA A 140 -1.83 -31.97 -20.34
C ALA A 140 -0.39 -31.45 -20.13
N LEU A 141 0.58 -32.01 -20.86
CA LEU A 141 1.97 -31.56 -20.82
C LEU A 141 2.15 -30.15 -21.40
N SER A 142 1.49 -29.83 -22.51
CA SER A 142 1.52 -28.47 -23.08
C SER A 142 1.01 -27.43 -22.08
N LEU A 143 -0.08 -27.74 -21.36
CA LEU A 143 -0.59 -26.90 -20.27
C LEU A 143 0.44 -26.70 -19.16
N VAL A 144 1.10 -27.78 -18.71
CA VAL A 144 2.18 -27.69 -17.71
C VAL A 144 3.33 -26.81 -18.21
N LEU A 145 3.80 -26.98 -19.44
CA LEU A 145 4.91 -26.18 -19.98
C LEU A 145 4.55 -24.69 -20.12
N VAL A 146 3.33 -24.37 -20.55
CA VAL A 146 2.81 -22.99 -20.57
C VAL A 146 2.81 -22.42 -19.15
N HIS A 147 2.26 -23.12 -18.15
CA HIS A 147 2.24 -22.64 -16.77
C HIS A 147 3.65 -22.52 -16.15
N VAL A 148 4.59 -23.42 -16.46
CA VAL A 148 6.00 -23.31 -16.04
C VAL A 148 6.63 -22.04 -16.64
N ALA A 149 6.45 -21.79 -17.94
CA ALA A 149 7.03 -20.62 -18.61
C ALA A 149 6.52 -19.30 -18.02
N HIS A 150 5.21 -19.19 -17.76
CA HIS A 150 4.60 -17.98 -17.19
C HIS A 150 4.90 -17.83 -15.69
N SER A 151 5.26 -18.92 -15.00
CA SER A 151 5.67 -18.91 -13.59
C SER A 151 7.15 -18.57 -13.38
N LEU A 152 8.00 -18.66 -14.41
CA LEU A 152 9.43 -18.27 -14.30
C LEU A 152 9.59 -16.76 -14.07
N PRO A 153 10.31 -16.30 -13.03
CA PRO A 153 10.49 -14.87 -12.76
C PRO A 153 11.62 -14.25 -13.58
N THR A 154 11.49 -12.95 -13.88
CA THR A 154 12.56 -12.00 -14.21
C THR A 154 12.84 -11.11 -13.00
N PRO A 155 14.05 -10.56 -12.79
CA PRO A 155 15.38 -10.89 -13.34
C PRO A 155 16.18 -11.80 -12.38
N MET A 156 17.51 -11.93 -12.58
CA MET A 156 18.41 -12.36 -11.50
C MET A 156 18.50 -11.26 -10.44
N LEU A 157 17.85 -11.49 -9.30
CA LEU A 157 18.00 -10.67 -8.10
C LEU A 157 19.45 -10.74 -7.59
N SER A 158 19.98 -9.62 -7.10
CA SER A 158 21.28 -9.64 -6.43
C SER A 158 21.16 -10.38 -5.08
N THR A 159 22.28 -10.86 -4.54
CA THR A 159 22.32 -11.42 -3.18
C THR A 159 21.78 -10.43 -2.14
N GLN A 160 21.91 -9.12 -2.39
CA GLN A 160 21.41 -8.09 -1.50
C GLN A 160 19.88 -7.92 -1.57
N ASP A 161 19.27 -8.12 -2.75
CA ASP A 161 17.82 -8.09 -2.90
C ASP A 161 17.20 -9.33 -2.24
N ILE A 162 17.84 -10.50 -2.38
CA ILE A 162 17.43 -11.72 -1.68
C ILE A 162 17.46 -11.52 -0.15
N GLU A 163 18.56 -10.98 0.40
CA GLU A 163 18.65 -10.68 1.84
C GLU A 163 17.58 -9.65 2.28
N ALA A 164 17.31 -8.64 1.44
CA ALA A 164 16.26 -7.66 1.72
C ALA A 164 14.87 -8.31 1.73
N ASN A 165 14.54 -9.13 0.73
CA ASN A 165 13.25 -9.81 0.64
C ASN A 165 12.99 -10.70 1.86
N VAL A 166 14.01 -11.46 2.33
CA VAL A 166 13.93 -12.26 3.56
C VAL A 166 13.59 -11.36 4.76
N ARG A 167 14.33 -10.25 4.95
CA ARG A 167 14.11 -9.34 6.10
C ARG A 167 12.76 -8.64 6.05
N PHE A 168 12.37 -8.11 4.89
CA PHE A 168 11.09 -7.42 4.72
C PHE A 168 9.90 -8.38 4.86
N SER A 169 9.99 -9.60 4.28
CA SER A 169 8.98 -10.63 4.49
C SER A 169 8.86 -11.03 5.96
N ALA A 170 9.98 -11.34 6.64
CA ALA A 170 9.95 -11.68 8.06
C ALA A 170 9.35 -10.57 8.93
N GLN A 171 9.67 -9.29 8.67
CA GLN A 171 9.10 -8.15 9.39
C GLN A 171 7.65 -7.85 9.03
N PHE A 172 7.21 -8.13 7.81
CA PHE A 172 5.80 -8.00 7.40
C PHE A 172 4.96 -9.20 7.84
N GLY A 173 5.56 -10.38 8.03
CA GLY A 173 4.88 -11.61 8.43
C GLY A 173 4.85 -11.88 9.93
N ARG A 174 5.37 -10.95 10.75
CA ARG A 174 5.31 -11.00 12.23
C ARG A 174 3.92 -10.62 12.74
N ASP A 175 3.61 -10.96 13.98
CA ASP A 175 2.33 -10.61 14.61
C ASP A 175 2.08 -9.09 14.62
N TYR A 176 0.82 -8.68 14.47
CA TYR A 176 0.48 -7.26 14.41
C TYR A 176 0.30 -6.69 15.81
N TYR A 177 0.96 -5.55 16.07
CA TYR A 177 0.88 -4.82 17.33
C TYR A 177 0.21 -3.46 17.11
N GLY A 178 -0.67 -3.07 18.05
CA GLY A 178 -1.51 -1.89 17.95
C GLY A 178 -2.89 -2.18 17.34
N ASN A 179 -3.83 -1.24 17.51
CA ASN A 179 -5.27 -1.43 17.27
C ASN A 179 -5.79 -0.85 15.94
N ALA A 180 -4.91 -0.61 14.95
CA ALA A 180 -5.31 0.00 13.68
C ALA A 180 -6.16 -0.95 12.79
N PRO A 181 -5.91 -2.28 12.74
CA PRO A 181 -6.77 -3.24 12.04
C PRO A 181 -8.18 -3.40 12.65
N GLU A 182 -8.42 -2.93 13.86
CA GLU A 182 -9.74 -2.80 14.49
C GLU A 182 -10.39 -1.46 14.14
N ARG A 183 -9.64 -0.36 14.33
CA ARG A 183 -10.14 1.00 14.06
C ARG A 183 -10.46 1.24 12.58
N PHE A 184 -9.74 0.62 11.65
CA PHE A 184 -9.97 0.84 10.21
C PHE A 184 -11.28 0.21 9.71
N PRO A 185 -11.61 -1.08 9.96
CA PRO A 185 -12.93 -1.62 9.65
C PRO A 185 -14.07 -0.91 10.38
N GLN A 186 -13.88 -0.48 11.63
CA GLN A 186 -14.87 0.33 12.35
C GLN A 186 -15.15 1.64 11.60
N PHE A 187 -14.10 2.41 11.28
CA PHE A 187 -14.19 3.64 10.50
C PHE A 187 -14.88 3.42 9.15
N VAL A 188 -14.55 2.34 8.43
CA VAL A 188 -15.21 2.01 7.16
C VAL A 188 -16.70 1.71 7.37
N THR A 189 -17.06 0.98 8.42
CA THR A 189 -18.45 0.62 8.74
C THR A 189 -19.28 1.86 9.10
N GLU A 190 -18.74 2.76 9.92
CA GLU A 190 -19.38 4.04 10.28
C GLU A 190 -19.68 4.89 9.03
N HIS A 191 -18.71 5.01 8.12
CA HIS A 191 -18.92 5.77 6.88
C HIS A 191 -19.83 5.06 5.86
N ASP A 192 -19.87 3.73 5.84
CA ASP A 192 -20.81 2.98 5.01
C ASP A 192 -22.26 3.12 5.49
N GLN A 193 -22.46 3.18 6.82
CA GLN A 193 -23.74 3.51 7.43
C GLN A 193 -24.17 4.93 7.11
N MET A 194 -23.29 5.92 7.29
CA MET A 194 -23.56 7.31 6.88
C MET A 194 -23.99 7.38 5.41
N PHE A 195 -23.28 6.69 4.50
CA PHE A 195 -23.64 6.65 3.08
C PHE A 195 -25.06 6.11 2.82
N ASN A 196 -25.56 5.18 3.65
CA ASN A 196 -26.93 4.67 3.54
C ASN A 196 -28.01 5.67 4.01
N GLU A 197 -27.63 6.65 4.83
CA GLU A 197 -28.51 7.73 5.32
C GLU A 197 -28.52 8.95 4.39
N LEU A 198 -27.54 9.05 3.48
CA LEU A 198 -27.44 10.14 2.53
C LEU A 198 -28.48 10.05 1.42
N ASP A 199 -29.01 11.22 1.07
CA ASP A 199 -29.88 11.43 -0.07
C ASP A 199 -29.06 11.45 -1.38
N PRO A 200 -29.25 10.48 -2.30
CA PRO A 200 -28.47 10.43 -3.54
C PRO A 200 -28.62 11.69 -4.40
N ASP A 201 -29.77 12.36 -4.32
CA ASP A 201 -30.07 13.55 -5.13
C ASP A 201 -29.39 14.83 -4.59
N LYS A 202 -28.93 14.82 -3.33
CA LYS A 202 -28.13 15.91 -2.75
C LYS A 202 -26.63 15.82 -3.07
N GLY A 203 -26.17 14.65 -3.52
CA GLY A 203 -24.80 14.45 -4.00
C GLY A 203 -23.72 14.58 -2.92
N GLU A 204 -24.01 14.22 -1.67
CA GLU A 204 -23.12 14.52 -0.52
C GLU A 204 -21.84 13.65 -0.46
N ILE A 205 -21.84 12.42 -1.01
CA ILE A 205 -20.63 11.57 -1.21
C ILE A 205 -20.66 10.91 -2.60
N TYR A 206 -19.53 10.94 -3.32
CA TYR A 206 -19.42 10.46 -4.71
C TYR A 206 -19.30 8.94 -4.88
N LEU A 207 -18.69 8.21 -3.93
CA LEU A 207 -18.54 6.74 -3.97
C LEU A 207 -18.30 6.16 -2.57
N ARG A 208 -18.55 4.86 -2.41
CA ARG A 208 -18.20 4.09 -1.19
C ARG A 208 -16.72 3.72 -1.20
N GLY A 209 -15.89 4.54 -0.55
CA GLY A 209 -14.45 4.33 -0.52
C GLY A 209 -13.67 5.32 0.34
N THR A 210 -12.41 4.98 0.61
CA THR A 210 -11.48 5.75 1.43
C THR A 210 -10.07 5.69 0.87
N ALA A 211 -9.25 6.69 1.19
CA ALA A 211 -7.80 6.66 0.96
C ALA A 211 -7.09 6.56 2.30
N ILE A 212 -6.02 5.76 2.32
CA ILE A 212 -5.11 5.66 3.45
C ILE A 212 -3.89 6.51 3.14
N VAL A 213 -3.85 7.70 3.74
CA VAL A 213 -2.86 8.74 3.46
C VAL A 213 -1.91 8.87 4.64
N GLN A 214 -0.69 8.39 4.46
CA GLN A 214 0.37 8.48 5.46
C GLN A 214 1.73 8.25 4.79
N SER A 215 2.83 8.77 5.34
CA SER A 215 4.17 8.61 4.75
C SER A 215 4.65 7.15 4.64
N SER A 216 5.72 6.95 3.87
CA SER A 216 6.35 5.63 3.65
C SER A 216 6.74 4.95 4.97
N GLY A 217 6.61 3.61 5.03
CA GLY A 217 7.10 2.83 6.18
C GLY A 217 6.22 2.79 7.43
N THR A 218 5.10 3.51 7.47
CA THR A 218 4.14 3.54 8.60
C THR A 218 3.25 2.28 8.73
N GLY A 219 3.41 1.30 7.83
CA GLY A 219 2.68 0.03 7.91
C GLY A 219 1.27 0.04 7.30
N LYS A 220 0.91 1.01 6.46
CA LYS A 220 -0.39 1.07 5.74
C LYS A 220 -0.79 -0.28 5.12
N SER A 221 0.05 -0.82 4.24
CA SER A 221 -0.17 -2.10 3.56
C SER A 221 -0.35 -3.25 4.55
N ARG A 222 0.47 -3.29 5.61
CA ARG A 222 0.41 -4.30 6.68
C ARG A 222 -0.91 -4.23 7.46
N MET A 223 -1.37 -3.03 7.81
CA MET A 223 -2.65 -2.80 8.48
C MET A 223 -3.82 -3.30 7.63
N VAL A 224 -3.88 -2.92 6.35
CA VAL A 224 -4.92 -3.41 5.43
C VAL A 224 -4.84 -4.92 5.28
N TYR A 225 -3.65 -5.48 5.15
CA TYR A 225 -3.46 -6.93 5.06
C TYR A 225 -4.10 -7.64 6.27
N GLU A 226 -3.91 -7.14 7.48
CA GLU A 226 -4.46 -7.73 8.71
C GLU A 226 -5.97 -7.52 8.90
N CYS A 227 -6.60 -6.65 8.10
CA CYS A 227 -8.06 -6.57 8.04
C CYS A 227 -8.70 -7.85 7.46
N ARG A 228 -7.94 -8.68 6.72
CA ARG A 228 -8.42 -9.98 6.19
C ARG A 228 -8.97 -10.94 7.25
N HIS A 229 -8.55 -10.80 8.51
CA HIS A 229 -9.03 -11.59 9.64
C HIS A 229 -10.36 -11.09 10.22
N ARG A 230 -10.84 -9.92 9.78
CA ARG A 230 -12.01 -9.22 10.33
C ARG A 230 -13.11 -9.00 9.27
N THR A 231 -12.74 -8.89 7.99
CA THR A 231 -13.64 -8.77 6.85
C THR A 231 -12.99 -9.35 5.58
N PRO A 232 -13.76 -9.85 4.58
CA PRO A 232 -13.20 -10.28 3.32
C PRO A 232 -12.37 -9.18 2.64
N LEU A 233 -11.14 -9.53 2.24
CA LEU A 233 -10.19 -8.61 1.63
C LEU A 233 -9.82 -9.08 0.21
N LEU A 234 -10.16 -8.25 -0.78
CA LEU A 234 -9.56 -8.26 -2.11
C LEU A 234 -8.43 -7.25 -2.09
N TYR A 235 -7.20 -7.69 -2.25
CA TYR A 235 -6.02 -6.81 -2.20
C TYR A 235 -5.18 -7.02 -3.47
N VAL A 236 -4.77 -5.93 -4.12
CA VAL A 236 -3.84 -5.91 -5.25
C VAL A 236 -2.76 -4.86 -5.04
N CYS A 237 -1.50 -5.19 -5.27
CA CYS A 237 -0.36 -4.29 -5.15
C CYS A 237 0.22 -3.95 -6.53
N ILE A 238 0.15 -2.69 -6.92
CA ILE A 238 0.51 -2.21 -8.26
C ILE A 238 1.80 -1.41 -8.12
N ARG A 239 2.95 -2.08 -8.02
CA ARG A 239 4.26 -1.40 -8.05
C ARG A 239 4.82 -1.34 -9.48
N PRO A 240 5.70 -0.37 -9.79
CA PRO A 240 6.39 -0.33 -11.07
C PRO A 240 7.31 -1.54 -11.23
N ILE A 241 7.59 -1.94 -12.48
CA ILE A 241 8.45 -3.09 -12.82
C ILE A 241 9.86 -2.96 -12.24
N SER A 242 10.34 -1.74 -11.95
CA SER A 242 11.61 -1.50 -11.24
C SER A 242 11.64 -2.07 -9.81
N ALA A 243 10.49 -2.36 -9.22
CA ALA A 243 10.35 -3.02 -7.92
C ALA A 243 10.11 -4.55 -8.02
N ASP A 244 10.06 -5.13 -9.23
CA ASP A 244 9.85 -6.57 -9.42
C ASP A 244 10.92 -7.38 -8.67
N GLY A 245 10.49 -8.04 -7.59
CA GLY A 245 11.33 -8.89 -6.76
C GLY A 245 12.37 -8.17 -5.89
N SER A 246 12.35 -6.83 -5.76
CA SER A 246 13.24 -6.11 -4.83
C SER A 246 12.46 -5.33 -3.76
N ALA A 247 12.41 -5.91 -2.56
CA ALA A 247 11.77 -5.28 -1.39
C ALA A 247 12.41 -3.94 -0.96
N MET A 248 13.62 -3.64 -1.45
CA MET A 248 14.28 -2.34 -1.24
C MET A 248 13.55 -1.18 -1.94
N GLN A 249 12.88 -1.46 -3.06
CA GLN A 249 12.09 -0.46 -3.80
C GLN A 249 10.66 -0.34 -3.26
N GLY A 250 10.12 -1.42 -2.68
CA GLY A 250 8.82 -1.39 -2.00
C GLY A 250 8.40 -2.78 -1.53
N TYR A 251 7.58 -2.84 -0.48
CA TYR A 251 7.01 -4.08 0.03
C TYR A 251 5.56 -3.86 0.50
N PRO A 252 4.60 -4.78 0.24
CA PRO A 252 4.78 -6.06 -0.47
C PRO A 252 5.15 -5.89 -1.94
N LEU A 253 5.64 -6.98 -2.53
CA LEU A 253 6.04 -7.05 -3.94
C LEU A 253 4.84 -6.87 -4.88
N PRO A 254 5.05 -6.36 -6.12
CA PRO A 254 3.97 -6.20 -7.10
C PRO A 254 3.25 -7.51 -7.42
N ASP A 255 1.94 -7.41 -7.67
CA ASP A 255 1.16 -8.51 -8.24
C ASP A 255 1.46 -8.67 -9.73
N ARG A 256 2.05 -9.82 -10.05
CA ARG A 256 2.60 -10.11 -11.39
C ARG A 256 1.54 -9.95 -12.48
N GLY A 257 1.93 -9.24 -13.54
CA GLY A 257 1.11 -9.01 -14.72
C GLY A 257 0.12 -7.85 -14.59
N VAL A 258 -0.19 -7.34 -13.39
CA VAL A 258 -1.19 -6.27 -13.22
C VAL A 258 -0.70 -4.96 -13.83
N ARG A 259 0.50 -4.49 -13.42
CA ARG A 259 1.12 -3.28 -13.98
C ARG A 259 1.38 -3.43 -15.49
N ALA A 260 1.89 -4.58 -15.93
CA ALA A 260 2.15 -4.85 -17.35
C ALA A 260 0.87 -4.82 -18.22
N PHE A 261 -0.27 -5.32 -17.71
CA PHE A 261 -1.56 -5.16 -18.39
C PHE A 261 -1.90 -3.69 -18.59
N PHE A 262 -1.77 -2.84 -17.55
CA PHE A 262 -2.07 -1.42 -17.67
C PHE A 262 -1.09 -0.67 -18.58
N GLU A 263 0.19 -1.05 -18.60
CA GLU A 263 1.19 -0.49 -19.54
C GLU A 263 0.83 -0.81 -20.99
N GLU A 264 0.62 -2.10 -21.32
CA GLU A 264 0.30 -2.52 -22.68
C GLU A 264 -1.08 -1.99 -23.11
N ALA A 265 -2.07 -1.97 -22.22
CA ALA A 265 -3.41 -1.45 -22.48
C ALA A 265 -3.40 0.06 -22.73
N GLN A 266 -2.64 0.86 -21.97
CA GLN A 266 -2.50 2.31 -22.21
C GLN A 266 -1.76 2.61 -23.50
N MET A 267 -0.74 1.81 -23.86
CA MET A 267 -0.04 1.94 -25.13
C MET A 267 -0.92 1.59 -26.35
N THR A 268 -1.70 0.50 -26.27
CA THR A 268 -2.48 -0.05 -27.39
C THR A 268 -3.87 0.57 -27.54
N HIS A 269 -4.54 0.88 -26.43
CA HIS A 269 -5.93 1.36 -26.37
C HIS A 269 -5.98 2.75 -25.71
N LYS A 270 -5.21 3.69 -26.27
CA LYS A 270 -5.03 5.05 -25.75
C LYS A 270 -6.36 5.75 -25.47
N ASN A 271 -6.44 6.42 -24.32
CA ASN A 271 -7.62 7.14 -23.83
C ASN A 271 -8.87 6.29 -23.48
N LEU A 272 -8.89 4.98 -23.75
CA LEU A 272 -10.00 4.08 -23.40
C LEU A 272 -9.94 3.59 -21.94
N TYR A 273 -9.56 4.46 -21.00
CA TYR A 273 -9.26 4.09 -19.62
C TYR A 273 -10.43 3.43 -18.86
N ASP A 274 -11.68 3.82 -19.16
CA ASP A 274 -12.87 3.16 -18.60
C ASP A 274 -12.98 1.71 -19.06
N LEU A 275 -12.67 1.41 -20.34
CA LEU A 275 -12.66 0.05 -20.87
C LEU A 275 -11.54 -0.78 -20.22
N GLN A 276 -10.34 -0.21 -20.09
CA GLN A 276 -9.20 -0.88 -19.46
C GLN A 276 -9.51 -1.30 -18.02
N ILE A 277 -10.09 -0.39 -17.22
CA ILE A 277 -10.54 -0.65 -15.85
C ILE A 277 -11.67 -1.68 -15.82
N ALA A 278 -12.66 -1.57 -16.70
CA ALA A 278 -13.80 -2.48 -16.73
C ALA A 278 -13.39 -3.91 -17.11
N CYS A 279 -12.48 -4.07 -18.08
CA CYS A 279 -11.89 -5.36 -18.43
C CYS A 279 -11.08 -5.95 -17.26
N PHE A 280 -10.29 -5.13 -16.56
CA PHE A 280 -9.51 -5.59 -15.40
C PHE A 280 -10.41 -6.01 -14.22
N LEU A 281 -11.36 -5.17 -13.81
CA LEU A 281 -12.29 -5.48 -12.72
C LEU A 281 -13.19 -6.67 -13.06
N GLY A 282 -13.73 -6.72 -14.28
CA GLY A 282 -14.53 -7.84 -14.76
C GLY A 282 -13.77 -9.17 -14.76
N ALA A 283 -12.50 -9.15 -15.22
CA ALA A 283 -11.64 -10.32 -15.15
C ALA A 283 -11.32 -10.73 -13.70
N TRP A 284 -10.96 -9.77 -12.83
CA TRP A 284 -10.65 -10.03 -11.42
C TRP A 284 -11.84 -10.66 -10.69
N PHE A 285 -13.01 -10.03 -10.79
CA PHE A 285 -14.23 -10.53 -10.14
C PHE A 285 -14.66 -11.88 -10.70
N SER A 286 -14.54 -12.10 -12.02
CA SER A 286 -14.94 -13.38 -12.63
C SER A 286 -14.01 -14.53 -12.26
N VAL A 287 -12.69 -14.32 -12.26
CA VAL A 287 -11.71 -15.35 -11.86
C VAL A 287 -11.84 -15.66 -10.37
N LEU A 288 -12.04 -14.64 -9.52
CA LEU A 288 -12.25 -14.85 -8.09
C LEU A 288 -13.56 -15.59 -7.81
N ALA A 289 -14.68 -15.16 -8.39
CA ALA A 289 -15.98 -15.80 -8.18
C ALA A 289 -15.96 -17.27 -8.61
N GLN A 290 -15.34 -17.59 -9.75
CA GLN A 290 -15.17 -19.00 -10.16
C GLN A 290 -14.33 -19.79 -9.16
N ARG A 291 -13.15 -19.28 -8.77
CA ARG A 291 -12.23 -19.98 -7.86
C ARG A 291 -12.85 -20.22 -6.47
N LEU A 292 -13.80 -19.37 -6.05
CA LEU A 292 -14.61 -19.57 -4.85
C LEU A 292 -15.75 -20.56 -5.08
N ALA A 293 -16.46 -20.50 -6.20
CA ALA A 293 -17.53 -21.45 -6.55
C ALA A 293 -17.03 -22.90 -6.67
N GLU A 294 -15.76 -23.10 -7.06
CA GLU A 294 -15.06 -24.40 -7.06
C GLU A 294 -14.78 -24.97 -5.64
N ARG A 295 -15.16 -24.27 -4.56
CA ARG A 295 -15.03 -24.73 -3.17
C ARG A 295 -16.41 -25.08 -2.59
N PRO A 296 -16.64 -26.34 -2.15
CA PRO A 296 -17.98 -26.77 -1.74
C PRO A 296 -18.46 -26.19 -0.40
N THR A 297 -17.56 -25.74 0.50
CA THR A 297 -17.95 -25.16 1.79
C THR A 297 -17.55 -23.69 1.95
N GLN A 298 -18.31 -22.94 2.75
CA GLN A 298 -18.02 -21.52 3.03
C GLN A 298 -16.68 -21.34 3.76
N GLN A 299 -16.29 -22.31 4.60
CA GLN A 299 -14.97 -22.36 5.23
C GLN A 299 -13.86 -22.46 4.16
N GLN A 300 -13.96 -23.37 3.20
CA GLN A 300 -12.96 -23.51 2.13
C GLN A 300 -12.89 -22.28 1.20
N LYS A 301 -14.02 -21.56 1.03
CA LYS A 301 -14.05 -20.27 0.31
C LYS A 301 -13.27 -19.20 1.10
N HIS A 302 -13.53 -19.08 2.40
CA HIS A 302 -12.80 -18.19 3.30
C HIS A 302 -11.30 -18.52 3.35
N GLU A 303 -10.94 -19.79 3.53
CA GLU A 303 -9.55 -20.27 3.50
C GLU A 303 -8.86 -19.96 2.15
N CYS A 304 -9.56 -20.11 1.02
CA CYS A 304 -9.01 -19.76 -0.29
C CYS A 304 -8.71 -18.25 -0.40
N LEU A 305 -9.56 -17.38 0.13
CA LEU A 305 -9.32 -15.93 0.16
C LEU A 305 -8.15 -15.58 1.11
N MET A 306 -8.05 -16.27 2.24
CA MET A 306 -6.93 -16.14 3.18
C MET A 306 -5.59 -16.61 2.58
N GLN A 307 -5.58 -17.71 1.82
CA GLN A 307 -4.40 -18.22 1.13
C GLN A 307 -3.93 -17.29 -0.02
N LEU A 308 -4.85 -16.65 -0.75
CA LEU A 308 -4.51 -15.60 -1.72
C LEU A 308 -3.87 -14.37 -1.06
N ASN A 309 -4.18 -14.12 0.21
CA ASN A 309 -3.60 -13.07 1.05
C ASN A 309 -2.61 -13.63 2.09
N HIS A 310 -1.85 -14.67 1.74
CA HIS A 310 -0.72 -15.17 2.52
C HIS A 310 0.57 -14.98 1.74
N LEU A 311 1.56 -14.24 2.27
CA LEU A 311 2.90 -14.16 1.67
C LEU A 311 3.82 -15.13 2.41
N ASP A 312 4.68 -15.85 1.68
CA ASP A 312 5.66 -16.72 2.34
C ASP A 312 6.65 -15.90 3.18
N LYS A 313 7.22 -16.52 4.22
CA LYS A 313 8.12 -15.86 5.19
C LYS A 313 9.58 -15.71 4.72
N ASN A 314 9.93 -16.19 3.52
CA ASN A 314 11.32 -16.34 3.06
C ASN A 314 11.69 -15.38 1.92
N ALA A 315 10.77 -15.15 0.99
CA ALA A 315 10.92 -14.24 -0.13
C ALA A 315 9.75 -13.26 -0.25
N GLY A 316 8.64 -13.52 0.46
CA GLY A 316 7.39 -12.76 0.27
C GLY A 316 6.64 -13.20 -0.99
N GLU A 317 7.03 -14.32 -1.60
CA GLU A 317 6.37 -14.87 -2.78
C GLU A 317 5.09 -15.60 -2.36
N ASN A 318 4.12 -15.68 -3.28
CA ASN A 318 2.98 -16.59 -3.18
C ASN A 318 2.66 -17.09 -4.58
N PRO A 319 3.11 -18.31 -4.95
CA PRO A 319 2.92 -18.86 -6.29
C PRO A 319 1.45 -18.93 -6.72
N GLN A 320 0.52 -19.16 -5.79
CA GLN A 320 -0.92 -19.23 -6.10
C GLN A 320 -1.51 -17.84 -6.40
N ARG A 321 -1.00 -16.79 -5.73
CA ARG A 321 -1.37 -15.39 -5.95
C ARG A 321 -0.74 -14.86 -7.24
N THR A 322 0.52 -15.19 -7.51
CA THR A 322 1.21 -14.90 -8.78
C THR A 322 0.46 -15.51 -9.96
N ASP A 323 0.08 -16.80 -9.88
CA ASP A 323 -0.68 -17.50 -10.91
C ASP A 323 -2.08 -16.87 -11.12
N PHE A 324 -2.75 -16.48 -10.04
CA PHE A 324 -4.06 -15.84 -10.02
C PHE A 324 -4.05 -14.46 -10.71
N PHE A 325 -3.18 -13.54 -10.31
CA PHE A 325 -3.12 -12.21 -10.93
C PHE A 325 -2.61 -12.25 -12.38
N GLN A 326 -1.67 -13.15 -12.68
CA GLN A 326 -1.25 -13.39 -14.07
C GLN A 326 -2.42 -13.90 -14.93
N THR A 327 -3.30 -14.76 -14.38
CA THR A 327 -4.52 -15.24 -15.08
C THR A 327 -5.54 -14.11 -15.28
N ILE A 328 -5.69 -13.22 -14.29
CA ILE A 328 -6.57 -12.04 -14.38
C ILE A 328 -6.09 -11.10 -15.49
N SER A 329 -4.80 -10.77 -15.52
CA SER A 329 -4.23 -9.90 -16.54
C SER A 329 -4.34 -10.49 -17.94
N GLU A 330 -4.09 -11.80 -18.11
CA GLU A 330 -4.26 -12.49 -19.39
C GLU A 330 -5.73 -12.46 -19.87
N LEU A 331 -6.69 -12.70 -18.97
CA LEU A 331 -8.11 -12.63 -19.28
C LEU A 331 -8.55 -11.20 -19.63
N ALA A 332 -8.15 -10.21 -18.81
CA ALA A 332 -8.44 -8.80 -19.06
C ALA A 332 -7.90 -8.36 -20.42
N PHE A 333 -6.71 -8.83 -20.81
CA PHE A 333 -6.09 -8.50 -22.09
C PHE A 333 -6.80 -9.12 -23.29
N GLU A 334 -7.24 -10.38 -23.19
CA GLU A 334 -8.07 -11.00 -24.25
C GLU A 334 -9.46 -10.35 -24.35
N THR A 335 -10.10 -10.00 -23.22
CA THR A 335 -11.38 -9.27 -23.22
C THR A 335 -11.22 -7.89 -23.87
N LEU A 336 -10.15 -7.15 -23.56
CA LEU A 336 -9.87 -5.83 -24.13
C LEU A 336 -9.75 -5.89 -25.66
N LYS A 337 -8.98 -6.84 -26.21
CA LYS A 337 -8.85 -7.08 -27.67
C LYS A 337 -10.17 -7.40 -28.38
N VAL A 338 -11.11 -8.03 -27.68
CA VAL A 338 -12.44 -8.38 -28.22
C VAL A 338 -13.39 -7.19 -28.12
N ALA A 339 -13.30 -6.41 -27.06
CA ALA A 339 -14.12 -5.23 -26.80
C ALA A 339 -13.81 -4.08 -27.78
N ASP A 340 -12.53 -3.80 -28.05
CA ASP A 340 -12.07 -2.75 -28.95
C ASP A 340 -12.70 -2.87 -30.35
N ARG A 341 -12.72 -4.09 -30.90
CA ARG A 341 -13.34 -4.42 -32.20
C ARG A 341 -14.84 -4.15 -32.29
N ARG A 342 -15.51 -3.85 -31.17
CA ARG A 342 -16.95 -3.57 -31.08
C ARG A 342 -17.26 -2.11 -30.72
N SER A 343 -16.26 -1.31 -30.35
CA SER A 343 -16.44 -0.05 -29.63
C SER A 343 -16.16 1.20 -30.47
N ASN A 344 -17.00 1.45 -31.49
CA ASN A 344 -17.13 2.79 -32.06
C ASN A 344 -18.25 3.56 -31.32
N ASP A 345 -17.96 4.79 -30.89
CA ASP A 345 -18.91 5.82 -30.42
C ASP A 345 -19.65 5.69 -29.06
N GLN A 346 -19.09 5.01 -28.04
CA GLN A 346 -19.62 5.14 -26.66
C GLN A 346 -18.94 6.26 -25.84
N LYS A 347 -19.64 7.40 -25.74
CA LYS A 347 -19.31 8.52 -24.82
C LYS A 347 -19.82 8.32 -23.38
N ASP A 348 -20.64 7.30 -23.16
CA ASP A 348 -21.21 6.94 -21.86
C ASP A 348 -20.54 5.67 -21.33
N TYR A 349 -20.15 5.70 -20.05
CA TYR A 349 -19.45 4.62 -19.37
C TYR A 349 -20.40 3.63 -18.68
N ASP A 350 -21.65 4.00 -18.39
CA ASP A 350 -22.61 3.12 -17.73
C ASP A 350 -22.93 1.84 -18.53
N PRO A 351 -23.20 1.88 -19.86
CA PRO A 351 -23.40 0.68 -20.68
C PRO A 351 -22.18 -0.25 -20.73
N LEU A 352 -20.98 0.34 -20.67
CA LEU A 352 -19.71 -0.37 -20.66
C LEU A 352 -19.51 -1.09 -19.32
N PHE A 353 -19.80 -0.43 -18.19
CA PHE A 353 -19.76 -1.07 -16.88
C PHE A 353 -20.87 -2.12 -16.68
N ASP A 354 -22.07 -1.91 -17.24
CA ASP A 354 -23.15 -2.92 -17.32
C ASP A 354 -22.69 -4.18 -18.07
N CYS A 355 -21.92 -4.03 -19.15
CA CYS A 355 -21.42 -5.17 -19.93
C CYS A 355 -20.31 -5.95 -19.20
N TYR A 356 -19.28 -5.26 -18.70
CA TYR A 356 -18.05 -5.89 -18.22
C TYR A 356 -17.95 -6.04 -16.70
N ILE A 357 -18.58 -5.19 -15.89
CA ILE A 357 -18.44 -5.23 -14.42
C ILE A 357 -19.62 -5.95 -13.77
N ARG A 358 -20.86 -5.65 -14.18
CA ARG A 358 -22.07 -6.12 -13.48
C ARG A 358 -22.25 -7.65 -13.42
N PRO A 359 -22.07 -8.44 -14.51
CA PRO A 359 -22.24 -9.89 -14.42
C PRO A 359 -21.17 -10.58 -13.57
N PRO A 360 -19.85 -10.24 -13.66
CA PRO A 360 -18.84 -10.71 -12.72
C PRO A 360 -19.09 -10.29 -11.26
N LEU A 361 -19.51 -9.04 -11.02
CA LEU A 361 -19.82 -8.53 -9.67
C LEU A 361 -20.92 -9.35 -9.01
N HIS A 362 -22.06 -9.55 -9.68
CA HIS A 362 -23.19 -10.32 -9.11
C HIS A 362 -22.80 -11.77 -8.77
N ARG A 363 -21.92 -12.41 -9.56
CA ARG A 363 -21.37 -13.73 -9.21
C ARG A 363 -20.54 -13.65 -7.93
N LEU A 364 -19.67 -12.65 -7.82
CA LEU A 364 -18.81 -12.45 -6.66
C LEU A 364 -19.58 -12.08 -5.39
N GLU A 365 -20.63 -11.27 -5.48
CA GLU A 365 -21.51 -10.92 -4.36
C GLU A 365 -22.17 -12.16 -3.74
N SER A 366 -22.60 -13.12 -4.57
CA SER A 366 -23.15 -14.40 -4.10
C SER A 366 -22.13 -15.24 -3.33
N GLU A 367 -20.87 -15.25 -3.78
CA GLU A 367 -19.77 -15.96 -3.12
C GLU A 367 -19.36 -15.27 -1.81
N MET A 368 -19.24 -13.94 -1.82
CA MET A 368 -18.88 -13.15 -0.64
C MET A 368 -19.94 -13.21 0.47
N SER A 369 -21.23 -13.27 0.11
CA SER A 369 -22.32 -13.43 1.08
C SER A 369 -22.14 -14.67 1.97
N GLY A 370 -21.69 -15.77 1.37
CA GLY A 370 -21.41 -17.02 2.10
C GLY A 370 -20.17 -16.95 2.98
N ILE A 371 -19.11 -16.27 2.52
CA ILE A 371 -17.88 -16.04 3.30
C ILE A 371 -18.19 -15.15 4.52
N ILE A 372 -18.95 -14.06 4.33
CA ILE A 372 -19.34 -13.13 5.40
C ILE A 372 -20.13 -13.86 6.49
N ALA A 373 -21.14 -14.65 6.12
CA ALA A 373 -21.92 -15.44 7.06
C ALA A 373 -21.05 -16.43 7.87
N HIS A 374 -20.05 -17.03 7.23
CA HIS A 374 -19.08 -17.88 7.92
C HIS A 374 -18.18 -17.08 8.88
N MET A 375 -17.63 -15.93 8.47
CA MET A 375 -16.81 -15.07 9.35
C MET A 375 -17.59 -14.56 10.56
N GLN A 376 -18.87 -14.21 10.39
CA GLN A 376 -19.78 -13.88 11.50
C GLN A 376 -19.96 -15.06 12.46
N SER A 377 -20.14 -16.29 11.94
CA SER A 377 -20.34 -17.49 12.78
C SER A 377 -19.14 -17.83 13.67
N LEU A 378 -17.93 -17.39 13.31
CA LEU A 378 -16.72 -17.54 14.13
C LEU A 378 -16.67 -16.57 15.33
N ASN A 379 -17.46 -15.50 15.32
CA ASN A 379 -17.47 -14.47 16.37
C ASN A 379 -18.90 -14.23 16.93
N PRO A 380 -19.52 -15.24 17.56
CA PRO A 380 -20.93 -15.18 17.99
C PRO A 380 -21.22 -14.11 19.06
N HIS A 381 -20.20 -13.58 19.75
CA HIS A 381 -20.37 -12.46 20.69
C HIS A 381 -20.54 -11.10 19.99
N ASN A 382 -20.34 -11.02 18.68
CA ASN A 382 -20.33 -9.75 17.92
C ASN A 382 -21.55 -9.57 17.00
N ILE A 383 -22.62 -10.38 17.17
CA ILE A 383 -23.83 -10.38 16.31
C ILE A 383 -24.54 -9.01 16.26
N ALA A 384 -24.41 -8.19 17.30
CA ALA A 384 -24.98 -6.84 17.36
C ALA A 384 -24.11 -5.77 16.64
N SER A 385 -22.88 -6.08 16.27
CA SER A 385 -22.00 -5.13 15.55
C SER A 385 -22.35 -5.11 14.05
N PRO A 386 -22.42 -3.93 13.42
CA PRO A 386 -22.64 -3.84 11.98
C PRO A 386 -21.46 -4.48 11.25
N THR A 387 -21.78 -5.32 10.27
CA THR A 387 -20.77 -6.11 9.55
C THR A 387 -19.98 -5.23 8.59
N PRO A 388 -18.63 -5.22 8.65
CA PRO A 388 -17.85 -4.38 7.76
C PRO A 388 -18.04 -4.79 6.28
N PRO A 389 -18.07 -3.83 5.35
CA PRO A 389 -18.01 -4.08 3.90
C PRO A 389 -16.84 -4.97 3.48
N VAL A 390 -16.98 -5.61 2.31
CA VAL A 390 -15.87 -6.27 1.61
C VAL A 390 -14.86 -5.21 1.20
N LEU A 391 -13.62 -5.31 1.67
CA LEU A 391 -12.58 -4.33 1.33
C LEU A 391 -11.96 -4.69 -0.03
N VAL A 392 -11.93 -3.75 -0.97
CA VAL A 392 -11.17 -3.86 -2.22
C VAL A 392 -10.05 -2.84 -2.23
N ALA A 393 -8.85 -3.31 -1.93
CA ALA A 393 -7.67 -2.50 -1.73
C ALA A 393 -6.75 -2.49 -2.96
N PHE A 394 -6.49 -1.30 -3.48
CA PHE A 394 -5.48 -1.01 -4.48
C PHE A 394 -4.28 -0.35 -3.78
N ASP A 395 -3.19 -1.10 -3.62
CA ASP A 395 -1.95 -0.60 -3.03
C ASP A 395 -0.99 -0.05 -4.09
N GLU A 396 -0.33 1.04 -3.74
CA GLU A 396 0.34 1.98 -4.64
C GLU A 396 -0.54 2.40 -5.84
N CYS A 397 -1.81 2.72 -5.57
CA CYS A 397 -2.83 2.94 -6.62
C CYS A 397 -2.46 4.04 -7.65
N VAL A 398 -1.57 4.97 -7.30
CA VAL A 398 -1.06 6.01 -8.21
C VAL A 398 -0.33 5.43 -9.44
N GLU A 399 0.29 4.26 -9.28
CA GLU A 399 0.98 3.50 -10.32
C GLU A 399 0.04 2.82 -11.33
N LEU A 400 -1.29 3.03 -11.23
CA LEU A 400 -2.21 2.76 -12.34
C LEU A 400 -1.97 3.71 -13.53
N ASN A 401 -1.45 4.90 -13.25
CA ASN A 401 -1.17 5.92 -14.25
C ASN A 401 0.21 5.66 -14.88
N VAL A 402 0.25 5.09 -16.09
CA VAL A 402 1.50 4.67 -16.74
C VAL A 402 2.19 5.83 -17.41
N ASP A 403 1.48 6.49 -18.32
CA ASP A 403 1.96 7.64 -19.05
C ASP A 403 1.56 8.91 -18.29
N GLY A 404 2.51 9.81 -18.05
CA GLY A 404 2.33 11.04 -17.26
C GLY A 404 1.09 11.83 -17.71
N VAL A 405 0.08 11.92 -16.84
CA VAL A 405 -1.30 12.02 -17.33
C VAL A 405 -1.76 13.43 -17.67
N ASP A 406 -2.64 13.51 -18.68
CA ASP A 406 -3.75 14.45 -18.67
C ASP A 406 -4.52 14.35 -17.33
N LYS A 407 -4.47 15.40 -16.52
CA LYS A 407 -4.98 15.43 -15.13
C LYS A 407 -6.48 15.12 -15.01
N VAL A 408 -7.23 15.16 -16.11
CA VAL A 408 -8.69 14.93 -16.12
C VAL A 408 -9.05 13.48 -16.42
N ASN A 409 -8.38 12.82 -17.37
CA ASN A 409 -8.72 11.46 -17.78
C ASN A 409 -7.54 10.49 -17.59
N ASN A 410 -7.64 9.64 -16.57
CA ASN A 410 -6.67 8.59 -16.23
C ASN A 410 -7.37 7.28 -15.84
N PRO A 411 -6.64 6.14 -15.83
CA PRO A 411 -7.08 4.89 -15.22
C PRO A 411 -7.63 5.06 -13.80
N LEU A 412 -7.01 5.87 -12.94
CA LEU A 412 -7.45 6.01 -11.55
C LEU A 412 -8.76 6.81 -11.38
N ASN A 413 -8.98 7.86 -12.17
CA ASN A 413 -10.28 8.54 -12.28
C ASN A 413 -11.35 7.59 -12.87
N SER A 414 -10.96 6.67 -13.76
CA SER A 414 -11.84 5.65 -14.33
C SER A 414 -12.21 4.55 -13.32
N LEU A 415 -11.27 4.16 -12.44
CA LEU A 415 -11.53 3.30 -11.28
C LEU A 415 -12.58 3.90 -10.34
N ARG A 416 -12.54 5.22 -10.11
CA ARG A 416 -13.56 5.93 -9.32
C ARG A 416 -14.93 5.99 -10.01
N ARG A 417 -14.98 6.17 -11.34
CA ARG A 417 -16.24 6.07 -12.11
C ARG A 417 -16.85 4.67 -12.00
N ALA A 418 -16.03 3.63 -12.17
CA ALA A 418 -16.43 2.25 -11.96
C ALA A 418 -16.94 2.01 -10.53
N TRP A 419 -16.30 2.57 -9.49
CA TRP A 419 -16.76 2.39 -8.11
C TRP A 419 -18.02 3.16 -7.74
N ASN A 420 -18.26 4.34 -8.31
CA ASN A 420 -19.54 5.04 -8.20
C ASN A 420 -20.65 4.19 -8.86
N TYR A 421 -20.41 3.66 -10.05
CA TYR A 421 -21.33 2.72 -10.71
C TYR A 421 -21.62 1.49 -9.84
N ILE A 422 -20.61 0.83 -9.25
CA ILE A 422 -20.78 -0.29 -8.30
C ILE A 422 -21.60 0.17 -7.08
N SER A 423 -21.31 1.34 -6.52
CA SER A 423 -22.03 1.90 -5.36
C SER A 423 -23.52 2.11 -5.66
N ARG A 424 -23.87 2.61 -6.86
CA ARG A 424 -25.27 2.76 -7.31
C ARG A 424 -25.98 1.42 -7.47
N LEU A 425 -25.32 0.41 -8.06
CA LEU A 425 -25.88 -0.94 -8.13
C LEU A 425 -26.19 -1.48 -6.73
N GLN A 426 -25.25 -1.36 -5.79
CA GLN A 426 -25.36 -1.91 -4.44
C GLN A 426 -26.39 -1.16 -3.58
N SER A 427 -26.53 0.16 -3.71
CA SER A 427 -27.63 0.89 -3.05
C SER A 427 -29.03 0.46 -3.54
N SER A 428 -29.15 -0.18 -4.71
CA SER A 428 -30.42 -0.72 -5.22
C SER A 428 -30.69 -2.18 -4.83
N ALA A 429 -29.71 -2.87 -4.22
CA ALA A 429 -29.73 -4.31 -3.99
C ALA A 429 -29.42 -4.67 -2.53
N ARG A 430 -29.96 -5.79 -2.04
CA ARG A 430 -29.58 -6.34 -0.72
C ARG A 430 -28.36 -7.25 -0.83
N THR A 431 -27.30 -6.78 -1.49
CA THR A 431 -26.03 -7.51 -1.67
C THR A 431 -24.95 -7.00 -0.69
N PRO A 432 -23.86 -7.75 -0.47
CA PRO A 432 -22.74 -7.25 0.33
C PRO A 432 -22.13 -6.00 -0.29
N THR A 433 -21.89 -4.96 0.51
CA THR A 433 -21.24 -3.73 0.05
C THR A 433 -19.75 -3.95 -0.22
N PHE A 434 -19.23 -3.36 -1.30
CA PHE A 434 -17.81 -3.40 -1.68
C PHE A 434 -17.18 -2.01 -1.53
N TRP A 435 -16.26 -1.87 -0.58
CA TRP A 435 -15.63 -0.60 -0.21
C TRP A 435 -14.24 -0.45 -0.84
N LEU A 436 -14.04 0.61 -1.63
CA LEU A 436 -12.75 0.90 -2.25
C LEU A 436 -11.74 1.42 -1.22
N VAL A 437 -10.55 0.84 -1.17
CA VAL A 437 -9.43 1.32 -0.35
C VAL A 437 -8.27 1.69 -1.27
N LEU A 438 -7.94 2.97 -1.34
CA LEU A 438 -6.80 3.49 -2.10
C LEU A 438 -5.62 3.71 -1.17
N ILE A 439 -4.47 3.07 -1.43
CA ILE A 439 -3.27 3.18 -0.61
C ILE A 439 -2.12 3.74 -1.46
N SER A 440 -1.43 4.77 -0.96
CA SER A 440 -0.13 5.21 -1.50
C SER A 440 0.66 6.00 -0.47
N THR A 441 1.94 6.25 -0.72
CA THR A 441 2.70 7.31 -0.04
C THR A 441 2.45 8.70 -0.62
N SER A 442 2.10 8.78 -1.91
CA SER A 442 1.93 10.07 -2.58
C SER A 442 0.72 10.82 -2.05
N SER A 443 0.93 12.12 -1.81
CA SER A 443 -0.12 13.10 -1.56
C SER A 443 -1.14 13.16 -2.69
N ASP A 444 -0.77 12.71 -3.90
CA ASP A 444 -1.73 12.50 -4.96
C ASP A 444 -2.86 11.59 -4.49
N ALA A 445 -2.63 10.50 -3.74
CA ALA A 445 -3.73 9.62 -3.30
C ALA A 445 -4.78 10.34 -2.42
N ALA A 446 -4.37 11.39 -1.69
CA ALA A 446 -5.29 12.28 -0.97
C ALA A 446 -6.01 13.26 -1.92
N CYS A 447 -5.26 13.92 -2.80
CA CYS A 447 -5.80 14.84 -3.81
C CYS A 447 -6.68 14.14 -4.85
N LEU A 448 -6.46 12.85 -5.11
CA LEU A 448 -7.19 12.01 -6.05
C LEU A 448 -8.61 11.74 -5.54
N LEU A 449 -8.82 11.71 -4.22
CA LEU A 449 -10.16 11.67 -3.66
C LEU A 449 -10.97 12.98 -3.87
N GLN A 450 -10.31 14.07 -4.26
CA GLN A 450 -10.95 15.32 -4.68
C GLN A 450 -11.11 15.30 -6.22
N ASP A 451 -12.33 15.41 -6.74
CA ASP A 451 -12.54 15.34 -8.20
C ASP A 451 -11.91 16.55 -8.91
N THR A 452 -10.95 16.29 -9.80
CA THR A 452 -10.32 17.31 -10.66
C THR A 452 -11.20 17.78 -11.81
N ARG A 453 -12.47 17.34 -11.89
CA ARG A 453 -13.51 17.96 -12.73
C ARG A 453 -13.80 19.39 -12.29
N SER A 454 -12.97 20.30 -12.80
CA SER A 454 -13.20 21.72 -12.74
C SER A 454 -14.55 22.11 -13.36
N LYS A 455 -15.50 22.47 -12.48
CA LYS A 455 -16.40 23.63 -12.58
C LYS A 455 -17.75 23.53 -13.33
N THR A 456 -18.10 22.44 -14.03
CA THR A 456 -19.32 22.42 -14.88
C THR A 456 -20.58 21.75 -14.34
N SER A 457 -20.52 20.82 -13.37
CA SER A 457 -21.75 20.28 -12.74
C SER A 457 -22.12 21.02 -11.45
N MET A 458 -23.41 21.34 -11.28
CA MET A 458 -23.93 21.92 -10.03
C MET A 458 -24.09 20.89 -8.90
N SER A 459 -24.48 19.64 -9.20
CA SER A 459 -24.70 18.60 -8.18
C SER A 459 -23.42 18.17 -7.45
N VAL A 460 -22.26 18.37 -8.07
CA VAL A 460 -20.95 17.94 -7.55
C VAL A 460 -20.33 19.01 -6.62
N ARG A 461 -20.85 20.24 -6.60
CA ARG A 461 -20.38 21.29 -5.66
C ARG A 461 -20.84 21.06 -4.21
N LEU A 462 -21.68 20.06 -3.99
CA LEU A 462 -22.27 19.69 -2.70
C LEU A 462 -21.61 18.44 -2.08
N SER A 463 -20.76 17.72 -2.82
CA SER A 463 -20.04 16.56 -2.31
C SER A 463 -18.91 16.99 -1.38
N GLY A 464 -18.90 16.48 -0.14
CA GLY A 464 -17.75 16.60 0.74
C GLY A 464 -16.55 15.77 0.22
N PRO A 465 -15.31 16.04 0.66
CA PRO A 465 -14.22 15.12 0.36
C PRO A 465 -14.52 13.76 1.00
N PRO A 466 -14.32 12.64 0.29
CA PRO A 466 -14.57 11.32 0.84
C PRO A 466 -13.58 11.01 1.98
N PRO A 467 -13.98 10.12 2.91
CA PRO A 467 -13.30 9.95 4.18
C PRO A 467 -11.86 9.46 4.00
N THR A 468 -10.92 10.08 4.71
CA THR A 468 -9.48 9.78 4.62
C THR A 468 -8.98 9.21 5.94
N PHE A 469 -8.40 8.02 5.91
CA PHE A 469 -7.83 7.37 7.09
C PHE A 469 -6.31 7.60 7.18
N PHE A 470 -5.86 8.23 8.25
CA PHE A 470 -4.44 8.49 8.53
C PHE A 470 -3.94 7.80 9.82
N GLY A 471 -4.85 7.12 10.55
CA GLY A 471 -4.66 6.60 11.91
C GLY A 471 -3.79 5.35 12.05
N VAL A 472 -2.77 5.18 11.20
CA VAL A 472 -1.73 4.15 11.31
C VAL A 472 -0.79 4.51 12.47
N GLY A 473 -0.55 3.58 13.40
CA GLY A 473 0.21 3.85 14.63
C GLY A 473 1.72 3.99 14.40
N LEU A 474 2.35 4.83 15.22
CA LEU A 474 3.80 4.81 15.50
C LEU A 474 4.07 3.96 16.74
N ASP A 475 5.35 3.64 16.98
CA ASP A 475 5.83 2.89 18.16
C ASP A 475 5.19 1.51 18.34
N ALA A 476 4.55 0.98 17.30
CA ALA A 476 3.95 -0.36 17.29
C ALA A 476 4.95 -1.49 17.62
N LEU A 477 6.25 -1.22 17.49
CA LEU A 477 7.34 -2.13 17.83
C LEU A 477 7.82 -2.03 19.29
N LEU A 478 7.44 -0.98 20.02
CA LEU A 478 7.94 -0.72 21.37
C LEU A 478 7.44 -1.76 22.38
N ALA A 479 6.24 -2.32 22.16
CA ALA A 479 5.68 -3.41 22.96
C ALA A 479 6.49 -4.73 22.87
N GLU A 480 7.32 -4.91 21.84
CA GLU A 480 8.25 -6.05 21.72
C GLU A 480 9.55 -5.83 22.52
N GLN A 481 9.76 -4.66 23.15
CA GLN A 481 10.99 -4.34 23.87
C GLN A 481 10.91 -4.64 25.37
N PRO A 482 11.99 -5.17 25.97
CA PRO A 482 12.09 -5.27 27.42
C PRO A 482 12.09 -3.87 28.05
N ALA A 483 11.60 -3.78 29.28
CA ALA A 483 11.75 -2.56 30.09
C ALA A 483 13.24 -2.20 30.23
N LEU A 484 13.56 -0.92 30.03
CA LEU A 484 14.92 -0.42 30.18
C LEU A 484 15.31 -0.38 31.66
N SER A 485 16.50 -0.88 31.98
CA SER A 485 17.08 -0.78 33.32
C SER A 485 17.78 0.56 33.56
N ARG A 486 18.22 1.23 32.48
CA ARG A 486 18.94 2.51 32.51
C ARG A 486 18.58 3.38 31.30
N ALA A 487 18.46 4.70 31.52
CA ALA A 487 18.22 5.65 30.43
C ALA A 487 19.27 5.59 29.30
N SER A 488 20.51 5.18 29.59
CA SER A 488 21.55 4.98 28.57
C SER A 488 21.22 3.88 27.56
N GLU A 489 20.42 2.87 27.94
CA GLU A 489 20.06 1.76 27.05
C GLU A 489 19.11 2.21 25.92
N ALA A 490 18.36 3.30 26.13
CA ALA A 490 17.52 3.91 25.11
C ALA A 490 18.32 4.37 23.88
N SER A 491 19.63 4.61 24.03
CA SER A 491 20.54 5.04 22.96
C SER A 491 21.11 3.91 22.10
N ALA A 492 20.83 2.64 22.40
CA ALA A 492 21.35 1.53 21.63
C ALA A 492 20.68 1.43 20.26
N ASP A 493 21.44 1.22 19.18
CA ASP A 493 20.91 0.97 17.83
C ASP A 493 19.84 -0.13 17.82
N SER A 494 20.04 -1.18 18.64
CA SER A 494 19.08 -2.28 18.80
C SER A 494 17.75 -1.86 19.38
N HIS A 495 17.67 -0.76 20.12
CA HIS A 495 16.45 -0.24 20.73
C HIS A 495 15.84 0.89 19.88
N ILE A 496 16.68 1.83 19.43
CA ILE A 496 16.32 2.98 18.57
C ILE A 496 15.45 2.61 17.36
N ILE A 497 15.71 1.46 16.74
CA ILE A 497 14.97 0.98 15.56
C ILE A 497 13.54 0.47 15.84
N HIS A 498 13.11 0.43 17.11
CA HIS A 498 11.73 0.08 17.48
C HIS A 498 10.85 1.32 17.71
N TYR A 499 11.46 2.49 17.91
CA TYR A 499 10.74 3.76 17.99
C TYR A 499 10.32 4.26 16.60
N GLY A 500 9.15 4.89 16.53
CA GLY A 500 8.59 5.45 15.32
C GLY A 500 8.03 4.41 14.37
N ARG A 501 8.53 4.41 13.13
CA ARG A 501 8.03 3.53 12.07
C ARG A 501 8.61 2.10 12.16
N PRO A 502 7.78 1.06 11.93
CA PRO A 502 8.26 -0.33 11.85
C PRO A 502 9.26 -0.58 10.70
N LEU A 503 9.34 0.34 9.73
CA LEU A 503 10.32 0.32 8.63
C LEU A 503 11.77 0.17 9.10
N TRP A 504 12.17 0.79 10.22
CA TRP A 504 13.57 0.83 10.62
C TRP A 504 14.14 -0.56 10.94
N LYS A 505 13.28 -1.50 11.34
CA LYS A 505 13.61 -2.90 11.61
C LYS A 505 13.83 -3.75 10.35
N THR A 506 13.36 -3.32 9.17
CA THR A 506 13.51 -4.10 7.92
C THR A 506 14.90 -3.99 7.30
N PHE A 507 15.60 -2.89 7.55
CA PHE A 507 16.95 -2.66 7.02
C PHE A 507 18.03 -3.45 7.78
N SER A 508 19.11 -3.80 7.09
CA SER A 508 20.32 -4.30 7.76
C SER A 508 21.08 -3.15 8.42
N PRO A 509 21.82 -3.37 9.53
CA PRO A 509 22.57 -2.29 10.22
C PRO A 509 23.49 -1.49 9.29
N LYS A 510 24.14 -2.17 8.33
CA LYS A 510 24.99 -1.55 7.30
C LYS A 510 24.23 -0.65 6.30
N LYS A 511 22.92 -0.87 6.11
CA LYS A 511 22.09 -0.07 5.19
C LYS A 511 21.22 0.97 5.91
N LEU A 512 20.92 0.76 7.20
CA LEU A 512 20.01 1.59 8.00
C LEU A 512 20.26 3.09 7.82
N TRP A 513 21.49 3.56 8.09
CA TRP A 513 21.80 4.99 8.06
C TRP A 513 21.83 5.60 6.65
N ARG A 514 22.20 4.82 5.61
CA ARG A 514 22.06 5.25 4.21
C ARG A 514 20.58 5.39 3.84
N MET A 515 19.74 4.43 4.22
CA MET A 515 18.31 4.42 3.92
C MET A 515 17.54 5.48 4.72
N ALA A 516 17.90 5.73 5.97
CA ALA A 516 17.32 6.80 6.78
C ALA A 516 17.63 8.18 6.17
N LYS A 517 18.86 8.43 5.71
CA LYS A 517 19.22 9.65 4.98
C LYS A 517 18.45 9.75 3.66
N PHE A 518 18.43 8.69 2.84
CA PHE A 518 17.68 8.65 1.58
C PHE A 518 16.20 8.97 1.78
N LYS A 519 15.55 8.34 2.77
CA LYS A 519 14.13 8.57 3.11
C LYS A 519 13.89 9.98 3.67
N LEU A 520 14.83 10.55 4.42
CA LEU A 520 14.73 11.93 4.92
C LEU A 520 14.83 12.98 3.79
N THR A 521 15.66 12.75 2.77
CA THR A 521 15.92 13.72 1.70
C THR A 521 15.30 13.39 0.34
N CYS A 522 14.58 12.27 0.22
CA CYS A 522 14.08 11.73 -1.06
C CYS A 522 15.13 11.66 -2.19
N SER A 523 16.39 11.43 -1.83
CA SER A 523 17.51 11.52 -2.77
C SER A 523 18.73 10.82 -2.19
N GLU A 524 19.60 10.28 -3.06
CA GLU A 524 20.84 9.63 -2.63
C GLU A 524 21.80 10.61 -1.93
N ASP A 525 21.79 11.87 -2.36
CA ASP A 525 22.62 12.94 -1.80
C ASP A 525 21.80 14.13 -1.29
N PHE A 526 22.31 14.74 -0.22
CA PHE A 526 21.80 15.99 0.30
C PHE A 526 22.32 17.16 -0.54
N SER A 527 21.39 17.98 -1.08
CA SER A 527 21.72 19.25 -1.72
C SER A 527 21.19 20.40 -0.88
N ILE A 528 22.10 21.30 -0.50
CA ILE A 528 21.79 22.52 0.26
C ILE A 528 20.98 23.55 -0.56
N TYR A 529 20.97 23.42 -1.89
CA TYR A 529 20.22 24.29 -2.81
C TYR A 529 18.76 23.85 -3.00
N LYS A 530 18.31 22.83 -2.27
CA LYS A 530 16.91 22.37 -2.26
C LYS A 530 16.29 22.70 -0.91
N ALA A 531 15.44 23.73 -0.86
CA ALA A 531 14.71 24.14 0.34
C ALA A 531 14.07 22.96 1.08
N ALA A 532 13.41 22.04 0.38
CA ALA A 532 12.80 20.84 0.95
C ALA A 532 13.81 19.89 1.67
N HIS A 533 15.07 19.81 1.23
CA HIS A 533 16.10 19.05 1.94
C HIS A 533 16.48 19.73 3.26
N CYS A 534 16.76 21.04 3.22
CA CYS A 534 17.12 21.85 4.40
C CYS A 534 15.97 21.87 5.43
N PHE A 535 14.74 22.05 4.94
CA PHE A 535 13.51 21.92 5.72
C PHE A 535 13.46 20.57 6.43
N SER A 536 13.53 19.46 5.69
CA SER A 536 13.27 18.12 6.26
C SER A 536 14.30 17.70 7.31
N VAL A 537 15.57 18.06 7.08
CA VAL A 537 16.66 17.88 8.05
C VAL A 537 16.36 18.62 9.36
N LEU A 538 16.06 19.92 9.30
CA LEU A 538 15.78 20.71 10.50
C LEU A 538 14.43 20.38 11.13
N ALA A 539 13.43 20.02 10.32
CA ALA A 539 12.11 19.60 10.79
C ALA A 539 12.18 18.33 11.64
N SER A 540 13.10 17.42 11.31
CA SER A 540 13.40 16.21 12.10
C SER A 540 14.29 16.47 13.32
N ARG A 541 15.10 17.53 13.34
CA ARG A 541 15.92 17.93 14.52
C ARG A 541 15.15 18.78 15.53
N LEU A 542 14.22 19.59 15.04
CA LEU A 542 13.52 20.63 15.81
C LEU A 542 12.03 20.32 16.02
N ALA A 543 11.55 19.14 15.62
CA ALA A 543 10.14 18.73 15.69
C ALA A 543 9.17 19.82 15.17
N LEU A 544 9.44 20.32 13.95
CA LEU A 544 8.63 21.39 13.35
C LEU A 544 7.29 20.84 12.86
N THR A 545 6.28 21.70 12.77
CA THR A 545 4.93 21.39 12.28
C THR A 545 4.53 22.35 11.16
N LEU A 546 3.87 21.81 10.13
CA LEU A 546 3.30 22.60 9.03
C LEU A 546 1.77 22.58 9.11
N SER A 547 1.17 23.75 8.91
CA SER A 547 -0.27 23.94 8.88
C SER A 547 -0.59 25.13 7.97
N PRO A 548 -1.16 24.92 6.77
CA PRO A 548 -1.57 26.01 5.88
C PRO A 548 -2.42 27.05 6.61
N THR A 549 -2.04 28.32 6.47
CA THR A 549 -2.64 29.47 7.18
C THR A 549 -3.57 30.30 6.28
N GLU A 550 -3.47 30.10 4.97
CA GLU A 550 -4.14 30.90 3.97
C GLU A 550 -5.54 30.39 3.60
N SER A 551 -6.39 31.27 3.07
CA SER A 551 -7.71 30.88 2.59
C SER A 551 -7.63 29.93 1.38
N PRO A 552 -8.51 28.93 1.23
CA PRO A 552 -8.44 27.91 0.17
C PRO A 552 -8.45 28.43 -1.28
N HIS A 553 -8.78 29.70 -1.49
CA HIS A 553 -8.89 30.33 -2.80
C HIS A 553 -7.64 31.14 -3.20
N SER A 554 -6.63 31.27 -2.33
CA SER A 554 -5.42 32.03 -2.66
C SER A 554 -4.41 31.19 -3.45
N ALA A 555 -3.68 31.82 -4.38
CA ALA A 555 -2.58 31.17 -5.10
C ALA A 555 -1.43 30.76 -4.16
N LEU A 556 -1.34 31.41 -2.99
CA LEU A 556 -0.38 31.10 -1.94
C LEU A 556 -0.76 29.81 -1.21
N PHE A 557 -2.04 29.62 -0.87
CA PHE A 557 -2.56 28.39 -0.28
C PHE A 557 -2.28 27.17 -1.18
N ALA A 558 -2.44 27.30 -2.50
CA ALA A 558 -2.13 26.22 -3.43
C ALA A 558 -0.64 25.79 -3.35
N ARG A 559 0.29 26.74 -3.16
CA ARG A 559 1.71 26.45 -2.96
C ARG A 559 1.98 25.85 -1.57
N GLN A 560 1.34 26.38 -0.53
CA GLN A 560 1.42 25.85 0.84
C GLN A 560 0.95 24.40 0.92
N LYS A 561 -0.18 24.08 0.29
CA LYS A 561 -0.69 22.71 0.15
C LYS A 561 0.32 21.84 -0.59
N GLN A 562 0.77 22.26 -1.78
CA GLN A 562 1.75 21.49 -2.57
C GLN A 562 3.06 21.21 -1.79
N PHE A 563 3.54 22.17 -1.00
CA PHE A 563 4.72 21.96 -0.15
C PHE A 563 4.44 20.90 0.94
N VAL A 564 3.36 21.07 1.71
CA VAL A 564 2.94 20.11 2.75
C VAL A 564 2.79 18.70 2.19
N ASP A 565 2.03 18.59 1.10
CA ASP A 565 1.77 17.37 0.33
C ASP A 565 3.09 16.66 -0.03
N SER A 566 4.03 17.38 -0.64
CA SER A 566 5.36 16.83 -0.99
C SER A 566 6.17 16.35 0.22
N THR A 567 5.95 16.92 1.41
CA THR A 567 6.72 16.52 2.60
C THR A 567 6.24 15.17 3.19
N VAL A 568 4.97 14.80 2.98
CA VAL A 568 4.44 13.49 3.38
C VAL A 568 4.98 12.38 2.48
N ASP A 569 4.96 12.62 1.17
CA ASP A 569 5.40 11.65 0.16
C ASP A 569 6.91 11.42 0.23
N CYS A 570 7.68 12.50 0.09
CA CYS A 570 9.11 12.45 -0.13
C CYS A 570 9.93 12.49 1.18
N HIS A 571 9.43 13.14 2.23
CA HIS A 571 10.24 13.56 3.37
C HIS A 571 9.82 13.00 4.74
N MET A 572 9.10 11.87 4.73
CA MET A 572 8.78 11.11 5.95
C MET A 572 8.07 11.93 7.03
N ARG A 573 7.16 12.81 6.63
CA ARG A 573 6.31 13.57 7.55
C ARG A 573 5.04 12.80 7.89
N ILE A 574 4.50 12.99 9.09
CA ILE A 574 3.28 12.30 9.52
C ILE A 574 2.08 13.22 9.37
N VAL A 575 1.03 12.71 8.72
CA VAL A 575 -0.30 13.33 8.69
C VAL A 575 -0.97 13.08 10.03
N THR A 576 -1.33 14.14 10.75
CA THR A 576 -2.03 14.07 12.04
C THR A 576 -3.52 14.39 11.94
N ARG A 577 -3.91 15.14 10.91
CA ARG A 577 -5.27 15.57 10.64
C ARG A 577 -5.44 15.89 9.16
N VAL A 578 -6.63 15.60 8.65
CA VAL A 578 -7.11 16.08 7.34
C VAL A 578 -8.35 16.96 7.60
N THR A 579 -8.48 18.11 6.94
CA THR A 579 -9.65 18.99 7.07
C THR A 579 -10.79 18.61 6.12
N SER A 580 -11.96 19.24 6.29
CA SER A 580 -13.12 19.18 5.39
C SER A 580 -12.86 19.72 3.97
N GLU A 581 -11.70 20.34 3.74
CA GLU A 581 -11.24 20.81 2.44
C GLU A 581 -10.11 19.92 1.88
N GLY A 582 -9.83 18.79 2.55
CA GLY A 582 -8.73 17.88 2.23
C GLY A 582 -7.34 18.50 2.39
N VAL A 583 -7.17 19.39 3.37
CA VAL A 583 -5.86 19.93 3.75
C VAL A 583 -5.23 19.02 4.80
N MET A 584 -3.97 18.62 4.58
CA MET A 584 -3.21 17.86 5.56
C MET A 584 -2.53 18.79 6.57
N HIS A 585 -2.58 18.46 7.85
CA HIS A 585 -1.69 18.99 8.87
C HIS A 585 -0.59 17.96 9.13
N VAL A 586 0.67 18.39 9.18
CA VAL A 586 1.81 17.45 9.18
C VAL A 586 2.92 17.81 10.17
N GLU A 587 3.38 16.82 10.93
CA GLU A 587 4.39 16.97 11.98
C GLU A 587 5.61 16.05 11.79
N SER A 588 6.66 16.29 12.57
CA SER A 588 7.72 15.30 12.81
C SER A 588 7.47 14.70 14.19
N PRO A 589 7.03 13.43 14.28
CA PRO A 589 7.08 12.71 15.54
C PRO A 589 8.54 12.55 16.01
N SER A 590 8.71 12.16 17.27
CA SER A 590 10.03 11.82 17.82
C SER A 590 10.53 10.50 17.24
N GLU A 591 11.25 10.56 16.12
CA GLU A 591 11.88 9.41 15.48
C GLU A 591 13.40 9.47 15.58
N PRO A 592 14.04 8.74 16.53
CA PRO A 592 15.47 8.86 16.77
C PRO A 592 16.31 8.52 15.53
N VAL A 593 15.86 7.55 14.71
CA VAL A 593 16.53 7.20 13.44
C VAL A 593 16.58 8.39 12.46
N LEU A 594 15.49 9.16 12.33
CA LEU A 594 15.48 10.35 11.47
C LEU A 594 16.26 11.52 12.09
N ALA A 595 16.15 11.73 13.40
CA ALA A 595 16.91 12.76 14.11
C ALA A 595 18.43 12.54 14.03
N ILE A 596 18.88 11.28 14.10
CA ILE A 596 20.29 10.87 13.91
C ILE A 596 20.69 10.95 12.43
N ALA A 597 19.82 10.60 11.48
CA ALA A 597 20.08 10.79 10.05
C ALA A 597 20.23 12.27 9.68
N ALA A 598 19.46 13.16 10.32
CA ALA A 598 19.57 14.60 10.16
C ALA A 598 20.88 15.16 10.73
N SER A 599 21.28 14.78 11.96
CA SER A 599 22.59 15.17 12.52
C SER A 599 23.76 14.63 11.66
N ASN A 600 23.65 13.40 11.15
CA ASN A 600 24.58 12.85 10.15
C ASN A 600 24.73 13.67 8.87
N ILE A 601 23.71 14.44 8.47
CA ILE A 601 23.79 15.35 7.32
C ILE A 601 24.43 16.67 7.77
N MET A 602 23.93 17.28 8.85
CA MET A 602 24.39 18.58 9.34
C MET A 602 25.87 18.59 9.75
N LEU A 603 26.37 17.48 10.28
CA LEU A 603 27.75 17.30 10.71
C LEU A 603 28.60 16.49 9.71
N ALA A 604 28.07 16.12 8.54
CA ALA A 604 28.83 15.44 7.48
C ALA A 604 30.15 16.12 7.08
N PRO A 605 30.25 17.47 7.01
CA PRO A 605 31.51 18.15 6.65
C PRO A 605 32.66 17.88 7.64
N TYR A 606 32.34 17.56 8.91
CA TYR A 606 33.34 17.25 9.95
C TYR A 606 33.71 15.75 10.01
N LEU A 607 32.97 14.89 9.29
CA LEU A 607 33.21 13.44 9.20
C LEU A 607 34.06 13.03 7.97
N GLN A 608 34.43 13.98 7.11
CA GLN A 608 35.05 13.74 5.81
C GLN A 608 36.45 14.38 5.75
N SER A 609 37.36 13.79 4.98
CA SER A 609 38.63 14.45 4.66
C SER A 609 38.37 15.73 3.85
N ALA A 610 39.26 16.72 3.93
CA ALA A 610 39.09 18.01 3.25
C ALA A 610 38.85 17.89 1.72
N GLU A 611 39.42 16.85 1.09
CA GLU A 611 39.24 16.52 -0.34
C GLU A 611 37.84 15.95 -0.68
N LYS A 612 37.12 15.42 0.31
CA LYS A 612 35.78 14.83 0.17
C LYS A 612 34.69 15.64 0.87
N ALA A 613 35.06 16.70 1.58
CA ALA A 613 34.13 17.53 2.34
C ALA A 613 33.06 18.10 1.40
N ARG A 614 31.80 17.73 1.64
CA ARG A 614 30.65 18.32 0.95
C ARG A 614 30.70 19.84 1.12
N GLY A 615 30.53 20.59 0.03
CA GLY A 615 30.73 22.04 -0.05
C GLY A 615 29.69 22.91 0.67
N TYR A 616 29.35 22.57 1.91
CA TYR A 616 28.50 23.34 2.81
C TYR A 616 28.95 23.18 4.27
N THR A 617 28.54 24.11 5.13
CA THR A 617 28.71 24.03 6.58
C THR A 617 27.37 23.86 7.30
N TYR A 618 27.42 23.56 8.61
CA TYR A 618 26.24 23.58 9.48
C TYR A 618 25.50 24.93 9.43
N ALA A 619 26.25 26.04 9.38
CA ALA A 619 25.71 27.39 9.33
C ALA A 619 25.00 27.68 8.00
N ASP A 620 25.49 27.14 6.88
CA ASP A 620 24.85 27.32 5.58
C ASP A 620 23.46 26.66 5.54
N ILE A 621 23.29 25.50 6.19
CA ILE A 621 21.97 24.82 6.28
C ILE A 621 20.97 25.70 7.04
N LEU A 622 21.38 26.25 8.20
CA LEU A 622 20.54 27.18 8.97
C LEU A 622 20.20 28.44 8.17
N LYS A 623 21.19 29.03 7.49
CA LYS A 623 21.00 30.23 6.66
C LYS A 623 20.03 29.96 5.50
N LYS A 624 20.15 28.80 4.83
CA LYS A 624 19.24 28.42 3.75
C LYS A 624 17.83 28.13 4.22
N PHE A 625 17.69 27.44 5.36
CA PHE A 625 16.38 27.26 5.99
C PHE A 625 15.74 28.59 6.41
N GLN A 626 16.51 29.54 6.94
CA GLN A 626 16.00 30.88 7.22
C GLN A 626 15.49 31.57 5.94
N GLN A 627 16.32 31.58 4.89
CA GLN A 627 16.03 32.30 3.65
C GLN A 627 14.92 31.67 2.79
N GLU A 628 14.87 30.34 2.70
CA GLU A 628 14.02 29.60 1.76
C GLU A 628 12.93 28.76 2.45
N CYS A 629 12.80 28.82 3.78
CA CYS A 629 11.73 28.13 4.52
C CYS A 629 11.07 29.00 5.59
N LEU A 630 11.83 29.70 6.45
CA LEU A 630 11.23 30.57 7.48
C LEU A 630 10.62 31.86 6.90
N LEU A 631 11.24 32.40 5.84
CA LEU A 631 10.83 33.66 5.21
C LEU A 631 10.02 33.46 3.92
N ASP A 632 9.88 32.22 3.43
CA ASP A 632 9.05 31.93 2.25
C ASP A 632 7.58 31.72 2.68
N PRO A 633 6.63 32.59 2.29
CA PRO A 633 5.23 32.43 2.64
C PRO A 633 4.58 31.17 2.02
N ALA A 634 5.23 30.52 1.04
CA ALA A 634 4.80 29.23 0.50
C ALA A 634 5.09 28.05 1.44
N VAL A 635 5.88 28.23 2.50
CA VAL A 635 6.15 27.21 3.52
C VAL A 635 5.32 27.52 4.78
N PRO A 636 4.22 26.78 5.03
CA PRO A 636 3.25 27.13 6.08
C PRO A 636 3.70 26.62 7.46
N LEU A 637 4.82 27.14 7.95
CA LEU A 637 5.30 26.89 9.31
C LEU A 637 4.40 27.58 10.34
N MET A 638 4.12 26.89 11.45
CA MET A 638 3.50 27.55 12.61
C MET A 638 4.47 28.56 13.23
N MET A 639 4.32 29.83 12.86
CA MET A 639 5.16 30.95 13.31
C MET A 639 4.83 31.47 14.72
N SER A 640 3.74 31.00 15.34
CA SER A 640 3.22 31.55 16.61
C SER A 640 4.12 31.34 17.83
N SER A 641 5.24 30.61 17.71
CA SER A 641 6.23 30.43 18.78
C SER A 641 7.68 30.65 18.31
N PHE A 642 7.96 31.78 17.62
CA PHE A 642 9.34 32.17 17.25
C PHE A 642 10.37 32.04 18.37
N GLY A 643 10.01 32.39 19.62
CA GLY A 643 10.88 32.22 20.79
C GLY A 643 11.19 30.75 21.09
N GLU A 644 10.20 29.87 20.99
CA GLU A 644 10.38 28.42 21.14
C GLU A 644 11.24 27.84 20.02
N LEU A 645 10.98 28.23 18.76
CA LEU A 645 11.79 27.83 17.61
C LEU A 645 13.26 28.26 17.78
N ALA A 646 13.50 29.50 18.20
CA ALA A 646 14.84 30.00 18.50
C ALA A 646 15.50 29.19 19.63
N SER A 647 14.78 28.92 20.73
CA SER A 647 15.26 28.07 21.82
C SER A 647 15.61 26.66 21.35
N ARG A 648 14.75 26.02 20.54
CA ARG A 648 15.00 24.69 19.95
C ARG A 648 16.26 24.72 19.07
N ILE A 649 16.43 25.73 18.19
CA ILE A 649 17.63 25.88 17.34
C ILE A 649 18.89 26.02 18.20
N ILE A 650 18.87 26.89 19.20
CA ILE A 650 19.99 27.19 20.09
C ILE A 650 20.41 25.94 20.89
N LEU A 651 19.46 25.26 21.52
CA LEU A 651 19.72 24.04 22.30
C LEU A 651 20.25 22.90 21.44
N MET A 652 19.67 22.68 20.25
CA MET A 652 20.12 21.62 19.35
C MET A 652 21.49 21.92 18.74
N ALA A 653 21.79 23.18 18.41
CA ALA A 653 23.12 23.58 17.92
C ALA A 653 24.21 23.41 18.98
N ALA A 654 23.93 23.73 20.25
CA ALA A 654 24.86 23.47 21.35
C ALA A 654 25.08 21.97 21.59
N CYS A 655 24.03 21.15 21.46
CA CYS A 655 24.14 19.69 21.54
C CYS A 655 24.99 19.11 20.40
N ASP A 656 24.72 19.51 19.15
CA ASP A 656 25.51 19.12 17.98
C ASP A 656 26.98 19.62 18.07
N ALA A 657 27.23 20.77 18.72
CA ALA A 657 28.59 21.26 18.97
C ALA A 657 29.38 20.35 19.94
N VAL A 658 28.75 19.79 20.97
CA VAL A 658 29.38 18.76 21.83
C VAL A 658 29.67 17.48 21.03
N GLN A 659 28.73 17.06 20.19
CA GLN A 659 28.89 15.87 19.35
C GLN A 659 30.00 16.06 18.30
N ARG A 660 30.12 17.26 17.71
CA ARG A 660 31.24 17.64 16.83
C ARG A 660 32.60 17.52 17.52
N LYS A 661 32.75 18.04 18.74
CA LYS A 661 34.01 17.90 19.51
C LYS A 661 34.40 16.43 19.73
N ARG A 662 33.44 15.51 19.84
CA ARG A 662 33.68 14.05 19.93
C ARG A 662 34.12 13.43 18.60
N ILE A 663 33.75 14.01 17.45
CA ILE A 663 34.19 13.57 16.11
C ILE A 663 35.61 14.02 15.82
N GLU A 664 35.96 15.25 16.23
CA GLU A 664 37.28 15.85 16.00
C GLU A 664 38.38 15.24 16.92
N GLN A 665 38.00 14.38 17.88
CA GLN A 665 38.95 13.65 18.73
C GLN A 665 39.63 12.47 17.98
N PRO A 666 40.93 12.22 18.23
CA PRO A 666 41.70 11.29 17.40
C PRO A 666 41.43 9.80 17.69
N LYS A 667 40.98 9.10 16.63
CA LYS A 667 41.04 7.63 16.34
C LYS A 667 39.87 6.73 16.76
N PRO A 668 39.60 5.62 16.01
CA PRO A 668 40.50 4.97 15.03
C PRO A 668 40.10 5.03 13.54
N LYS A 669 41.17 4.86 12.73
CA LYS A 669 41.31 4.29 11.38
C LYS A 669 40.07 4.22 10.47
N GLU A 670 40.28 4.58 9.21
CA GLU A 670 39.37 4.41 8.07
C GLU A 670 38.69 3.02 8.01
N SER A 671 37.57 2.87 8.70
CA SER A 671 36.53 1.94 8.28
C SER A 671 35.81 2.58 7.10
N SER A 672 35.53 1.82 6.05
CA SER A 672 34.90 2.30 4.82
C SER A 672 33.44 2.79 4.97
N ASP A 673 32.91 2.82 6.20
CA ASP A 673 31.53 3.20 6.52
C ASP A 673 31.49 4.39 7.51
N THR A 674 31.90 5.57 7.03
CA THR A 674 31.81 6.84 7.78
C THR A 674 30.38 7.19 8.20
N GLN A 675 29.37 6.56 7.60
CA GLN A 675 27.96 6.76 7.94
C GLN A 675 27.59 6.09 9.26
N HIS A 676 28.12 4.88 9.51
CA HIS A 676 27.91 4.16 10.76
C HIS A 676 28.69 4.79 11.94
N VAL A 677 29.88 5.33 11.67
CA VAL A 677 30.70 6.03 12.68
C VAL A 677 29.95 7.23 13.24
N GLY A 678 29.47 8.14 12.38
CA GLY A 678 28.71 9.31 12.80
C GLY A 678 27.48 8.96 13.65
N ALA A 679 26.63 8.06 13.15
CA ALA A 679 25.43 7.63 13.86
C ALA A 679 25.72 7.10 15.28
N SER A 680 26.77 6.29 15.45
CA SER A 680 27.18 5.76 16.76
C SER A 680 27.68 6.82 17.76
N ILE A 681 28.00 8.03 17.30
CA ILE A 681 28.35 9.18 18.14
C ILE A 681 27.09 9.98 18.49
N TYR A 682 26.20 10.22 17.51
CA TYR A 682 24.99 11.02 17.68
C TYR A 682 23.90 10.35 18.53
N ALA A 683 23.84 9.02 18.52
CA ALA A 683 22.95 8.26 19.40
C ALA A 683 23.31 8.42 20.88
N LYS A 684 24.60 8.59 21.21
CA LYS A 684 25.08 8.59 22.60
C LYS A 684 24.57 9.80 23.38
N PRO A 685 24.15 9.62 24.65
CA PRO A 685 23.78 10.72 25.52
C PRO A 685 24.84 11.83 25.59
N VAL A 686 24.37 13.06 25.72
CA VAL A 686 25.18 14.25 25.94
C VAL A 686 24.85 14.80 27.32
N PRO A 687 25.82 14.96 28.23
CA PRO A 687 25.57 15.59 29.53
C PRO A 687 25.02 16.99 29.35
N LEU A 688 23.98 17.34 30.12
CA LEU A 688 23.33 18.66 30.02
C LEU A 688 24.32 19.79 30.30
N GLU A 689 25.21 19.62 31.28
CA GLU A 689 26.34 20.53 31.56
C GLU A 689 27.12 20.88 30.30
N SER A 690 27.57 19.87 29.54
CA SER A 690 28.32 20.08 28.30
C SER A 690 27.50 20.83 27.24
N VAL A 691 26.19 20.66 27.18
CA VAL A 691 25.34 21.46 26.27
C VAL A 691 25.32 22.92 26.72
N LEU A 692 25.09 23.16 28.02
CA LEU A 692 24.99 24.50 28.59
C LEU A 692 26.33 25.28 28.51
N GLU A 693 27.47 24.61 28.67
CA GLU A 693 28.82 25.17 28.44
C GLU A 693 29.07 25.65 27.00
N ASN A 694 28.27 25.20 26.01
CA ASN A 694 28.35 25.71 24.63
C ASN A 694 27.28 26.77 24.31
N LEU A 695 26.43 27.15 25.28
CA LEU A 695 25.43 28.20 25.14
C LEU A 695 25.92 29.57 25.63
N ALA A 696 26.77 29.59 26.66
CA ALA A 696 27.28 30.81 27.26
C ALA A 696 28.65 30.59 27.93
N ASP A 697 29.53 31.59 27.85
CA ASP A 697 30.73 31.64 28.66
C ASP A 697 30.36 31.95 30.11
N LEU A 698 30.35 30.91 30.95
CA LEU A 698 30.08 31.03 32.39
C LEU A 698 31.38 31.26 33.16
N ASP A 699 31.42 32.30 34.00
CA ASP A 699 32.41 32.42 35.07
C ASP A 699 32.25 31.31 36.12
N GLU A 700 33.24 31.14 37.00
CA GLU A 700 33.26 30.01 37.94
C GLU A 700 32.14 30.08 39.00
N ALA A 701 31.63 31.28 39.34
CA ALA A 701 30.52 31.42 40.27
C ALA A 701 29.20 30.96 39.62
N ASN A 702 28.94 31.42 38.39
CA ASN A 702 27.79 30.99 37.60
C ASN A 702 27.85 29.50 37.21
N ARG A 703 29.05 28.98 36.92
CA ARG A 703 29.27 27.54 36.68
C ARG A 703 28.99 26.71 37.93
N THR A 704 29.43 27.17 39.11
CA THR A 704 29.16 26.49 40.39
C THR A 704 27.65 26.51 40.70
N ALA A 705 26.98 27.65 40.53
CA ALA A 705 25.53 27.76 40.71
C ALA A 705 24.75 26.86 39.74
N LEU A 706 25.22 26.70 38.50
CA LEU A 706 24.62 25.77 37.53
C LEU A 706 24.77 24.31 37.97
N ARG A 707 25.98 23.88 38.37
CA ARG A 707 26.21 22.50 38.87
C ARG A 707 25.30 22.18 40.05
N GLN A 708 25.26 23.06 41.06
CA GLN A 708 24.37 22.89 42.22
C GLN A 708 22.91 22.72 41.79
N ARG A 709 22.42 23.53 40.84
CA ARG A 709 21.03 23.44 40.37
C ARG A 709 20.74 22.17 39.57
N LEU A 710 21.74 21.59 38.91
CA LEU A 710 21.61 20.29 38.22
C LEU A 710 21.62 19.13 39.21
N GLU A 711 22.45 19.21 40.26
CA GLU A 711 22.41 18.30 41.40
C GLU A 711 21.05 18.36 42.11
N ASP A 712 20.52 19.55 42.42
CA ASP A 712 19.21 19.74 43.04
C ASP A 712 18.07 19.08 42.23
N VAL A 713 18.11 19.18 40.90
CA VAL A 713 17.14 18.54 39.99
C VAL A 713 17.30 17.02 39.96
N TYR A 714 18.53 16.52 39.96
CA TYR A 714 18.83 15.09 40.01
C TYR A 714 18.37 14.47 41.34
N ASP A 715 18.59 15.16 42.44
CA ASP A 715 18.14 14.79 43.78
C ASP A 715 16.62 14.80 43.90
N ALA A 716 15.95 15.81 43.32
CA ALA A 716 14.49 15.88 43.26
C ALA A 716 13.89 14.71 42.47
N GLY A 717 14.46 14.37 41.31
CA GLY A 717 14.07 13.19 40.52
C GLY A 717 14.24 11.89 41.33
N SER A 718 15.43 11.70 41.93
CA SER A 718 15.77 10.53 42.75
C SER A 718 14.90 10.36 44.00
N ARG A 719 14.37 11.46 44.56
CA ARG A 719 13.38 11.42 45.66
C ARG A 719 11.98 11.07 45.15
N THR A 720 11.63 11.52 43.94
CA THR A 720 10.33 11.25 43.32
C THR A 720 10.18 9.77 42.95
N GLU A 721 11.23 9.12 42.43
CA GLU A 721 11.22 7.65 42.19
C GLU A 721 10.96 6.84 43.47
N ARG A 722 11.47 7.27 44.63
CA ARG A 722 11.24 6.62 45.93
C ARG A 722 9.81 6.80 46.47
N HIS A 723 9.01 7.66 45.85
CA HIS A 723 7.62 7.94 46.22
C HIS A 723 6.63 7.63 45.07
N ALA A 724 7.12 7.18 43.92
CA ALA A 724 6.32 6.65 42.84
C ALA A 724 5.67 5.33 43.29
N ILE A 725 4.38 5.38 43.61
CA ILE A 725 3.56 4.18 43.84
C ILE A 725 3.66 3.32 42.57
N PRO A 726 3.94 2.01 42.67
CA PRO A 726 4.04 1.16 41.50
C PRO A 726 2.70 1.12 40.77
N PHE A 727 2.67 1.62 39.55
CA PHE A 727 1.55 1.41 38.62
C PHE A 727 1.44 -0.09 38.34
N ARG A 728 0.47 -0.73 38.99
CA ARG A 728 -0.03 -2.07 38.63
C ARG A 728 -1.19 -1.92 37.67
N ASP A 729 -1.06 -2.54 36.51
CA ASP A 729 -2.09 -3.08 35.62
C ASP A 729 -3.51 -2.46 35.69
N GLN A 730 -3.80 -1.56 34.74
CA GLN A 730 -5.13 -1.32 34.18
C GLN A 730 -5.03 -1.14 32.66
#